data_AF-A0A0E0IXU8-F1
#
_entry.id   AF-A0A0E0IXU8-F1
#
_cell.length_a   1.000
_cell.length_b   1.000
_cell.length_c   1.000
_cell.angle_alpha   90.00
_cell.angle_beta   90.00
_cell.angle_gamma   90.00
#
_symmetry.space_group_name_H-M   'P 1'
#
loop_
_entity.id
_entity.type
_entity.pdbx_description
1 polymer ?
#
loop_
_entity_poly.entity_id
_entity_poly.type
_entity_poly.pdbx_seq_one_letter_code
_entity_poly.pdbx_strand_id
1 'polypeptide(L)'
;MSEEAPPSSPVMRAVFYDGCPGCAMELKLESSQGIPYKEFFFVGITTIASSLPISSLFPFLYFMKTYMWQKRNKILDYTLDFLMFASLFWGVVADRIGRKPIIEFSILSVVIFNTLFGLSVKYWMAIATRFLLGALNGMLAPIKAYSIEVCRPEHQALGLSIVSTGWGIGLVVGPAIGGYFAQPAKQYPNVFSEKFPYFLPCIYISFIALVVLISCIWLPETLHKHKNTEGEIEMIDNSRSTLEEDSHKQKSLYKNWPLISSIIAYCVFTLHDTAYSEIFSLWAVSEKRYGGLSFSSKEVGQVLAVAGAGLLVYQLFIYRSVHKFLGSINSSRIASALSIPILAPYPFMTHLSGLRLGIALYLGTILKGVLSSQSQRGAANSISMTAMSFFKAIAPAGAGALFSWAQERQNAAFFPGDQMIFFALKWIVPVLLAGSPPCPCAPPLPSSNLRPLFSSPPPLSFSPSCPSSLPPMGRKIKVKKKKASSKVWQPGVDTLEEGEELQFDPQAYNYLRGFNIGWPCLSFDVVRDQLGLVRSEFPHTLYGVAGTQAERASWNYIGIFKICNINGKKREPIPASAIDGDSDMDSESSSDEEDEAVNEDTMPILHLKKVAHAGCVNRIRSMNQEPHICATWGDTGHVQVWDFSSFLNSLAESGAVAHNEDDRIHNHVPVKIFGGHKDEGYAIDWSPLVTGRLVSGDCNKCIHLWEPTSNSWNVDTNPFWSPTEADIFASCSADRTISIWDIRTGKKPCISVRAHNADVNVISWNRLASCMIASGCDDGSFSIRDLRLIKDDSLVAHFEYHKHPITSVEWSPHEPSTLAVSSADHQLTIWDLSLEKDAEEEAEFRARMREQADAPEDLPPQLLFVHQGQKDLKELHWHPQIPSMIISTAADGFNMLMPSNIDTTIREADA
;
A
#
# COMPACT_ATOMS: atom_id res chain seq x y z
N MET A 1 -44.78 23.15 9.53
CA MET A 1 -43.86 24.23 9.11
C MET A 1 -42.68 23.58 8.39
N SER A 2 -41.70 24.36 7.90
CA SER A 2 -40.35 23.83 7.63
C SER A 2 -39.64 23.64 8.97
N GLU A 3 -39.07 22.46 9.20
CA GLU A 3 -38.40 22.09 10.45
C GLU A 3 -37.02 21.50 10.10
N GLU A 4 -36.03 21.75 10.96
CA GLU A 4 -34.62 21.76 10.55
C GLU A 4 -33.92 20.40 10.71
N ALA A 5 -32.87 20.17 9.92
CA ALA A 5 -32.05 18.96 10.04
C ALA A 5 -31.22 19.01 11.35
N PRO A 6 -31.02 17.86 12.05
CA PRO A 6 -30.28 17.82 13.30
C PRO A 6 -28.80 18.22 13.11
N PRO A 7 -28.17 18.83 14.12
CA PRO A 7 -26.79 19.30 14.00
C PRO A 7 -25.80 18.13 13.93
N SER A 8 -24.89 18.19 12.97
CA SER A 8 -23.73 17.31 12.89
C SER A 8 -22.86 17.43 14.15
N SER A 9 -22.23 16.33 14.56
CA SER A 9 -21.25 16.30 15.64
C SER A 9 -20.12 17.33 15.46
N PRO A 10 -19.51 17.82 16.56
CA PRO A 10 -18.47 18.84 16.49
C PRO A 10 -17.17 18.24 15.93
N VAL A 11 -17.03 18.32 14.60
CA VAL A 11 -15.72 18.24 13.93
C VAL A 11 -14.78 19.22 14.65
N MET A 12 -13.65 18.73 15.17
CA MET A 12 -12.57 19.59 15.64
C MET A 12 -12.06 20.41 14.45
N ARG A 13 -12.61 21.62 14.30
CA ARG A 13 -12.18 22.56 13.27
C ARG A 13 -10.70 22.85 13.47
N ALA A 14 -9.90 22.72 12.41
CA ALA A 14 -8.52 23.14 12.44
C ALA A 14 -8.44 24.61 12.87
N VAL A 15 -7.54 24.91 13.81
CA VAL A 15 -7.37 26.26 14.34
C VAL A 15 -6.53 27.07 13.35
N PHE A 16 -7.20 27.73 12.42
CA PHE A 16 -6.55 28.51 11.38
C PHE A 16 -6.04 29.85 11.92
N TYR A 17 -4.72 30.05 11.83
CA TYR A 17 -4.07 31.29 12.27
C TYR A 17 -4.08 32.35 11.15
N ASP A 18 -4.72 33.49 11.42
CA ASP A 18 -4.71 34.64 10.51
C ASP A 18 -3.27 35.09 10.19
N GLY A 19 -3.00 35.29 8.89
CA GLY A 19 -1.67 35.64 8.39
C GLY A 19 -0.72 34.45 8.18
N CYS A 20 -1.09 33.22 8.56
CA CYS A 20 -0.31 32.02 8.23
C CYS A 20 -0.60 31.56 6.78
N PRO A 21 0.41 31.42 5.90
CA PRO A 21 0.17 30.99 4.53
C PRO A 21 -0.28 29.52 4.41
N GLY A 22 0.22 28.62 5.27
CA GLY A 22 -0.25 27.23 5.33
C GLY A 22 -1.74 27.13 5.69
N CYS A 23 -2.16 27.75 6.81
CA CYS A 23 -3.57 27.79 7.23
C CYS A 23 -4.49 28.38 6.14
N ALA A 24 -4.02 29.43 5.44
CA ALA A 24 -4.77 30.03 4.34
C ALA A 24 -4.90 29.10 3.11
N MET A 25 -3.97 28.17 2.90
CA MET A 25 -4.05 27.15 1.85
C MET A 25 -4.97 25.99 2.27
N GLU A 26 -4.96 25.58 3.54
CA GLU A 26 -5.86 24.56 4.10
C GLU A 26 -7.32 25.04 4.08
N LEU A 27 -7.61 26.26 4.54
CA LEU A 27 -8.91 26.93 4.40
C LEU A 27 -9.42 26.94 2.95
N LYS A 28 -8.52 27.15 1.99
CA LYS A 28 -8.84 27.10 0.56
C LYS A 28 -9.15 25.68 0.09
N LEU A 29 -8.42 24.67 0.57
CA LEU A 29 -8.67 23.25 0.26
C LEU A 29 -10.00 22.76 0.86
N GLU A 30 -10.37 23.18 2.07
CA GLU A 30 -11.69 22.90 2.65
C GLU A 30 -12.82 23.53 1.82
N SER A 31 -12.69 24.82 1.49
CA SER A 31 -13.73 25.58 0.78
C SER A 31 -13.84 25.29 -0.73
N SER A 32 -12.81 24.75 -1.39
CA SER A 32 -12.87 24.38 -2.81
C SER A 32 -12.99 22.86 -3.04
N GLN A 33 -14.12 22.42 -3.61
CA GLN A 33 -14.36 21.02 -4.05
C GLN A 33 -13.91 20.73 -5.49
N GLY A 34 -13.06 21.57 -6.09
CA GLY A 34 -12.68 21.48 -7.50
C GLY A 34 -11.18 21.28 -7.73
N ILE A 35 -10.82 20.71 -8.88
CA ILE A 35 -9.42 20.53 -9.30
C ILE A 35 -8.69 21.90 -9.31
N PRO A 36 -7.52 22.03 -8.66
CA PRO A 36 -6.76 23.30 -8.60
C PRO A 36 -5.99 23.57 -9.90
N TYR A 37 -6.73 23.79 -11.00
CA TYR A 37 -6.18 23.96 -12.35
C TYR A 37 -5.15 25.10 -12.45
N LYS A 38 -5.34 26.19 -11.69
CA LYS A 38 -4.42 27.35 -11.67
C LYS A 38 -3.05 26.93 -11.13
N GLU A 39 -3.04 26.27 -9.99
CA GLU A 39 -1.82 25.86 -9.32
C GLU A 39 -1.12 24.70 -10.05
N PHE A 40 -1.89 23.73 -10.57
CA PHE A 40 -1.39 22.68 -11.46
C PHE A 40 -0.79 23.24 -12.77
N PHE A 41 -1.32 24.33 -13.32
CA PHE A 41 -0.70 25.02 -14.46
C PHE A 41 0.67 25.60 -14.09
N PHE A 42 0.81 26.24 -12.92
CA PHE A 42 2.12 26.72 -12.45
C PHE A 42 3.12 25.58 -12.24
N VAL A 43 2.70 24.47 -11.61
CA VAL A 43 3.51 23.24 -11.44
C VAL A 43 4.01 22.70 -12.78
N GLY A 44 3.18 22.73 -13.82
CA GLY A 44 3.57 22.36 -15.18
C GLY A 44 4.67 23.26 -15.74
N ILE A 45 4.47 24.59 -15.74
CA ILE A 45 5.43 25.51 -16.38
C ILE A 45 6.75 25.67 -15.62
N THR A 46 6.77 25.53 -14.29
CA THR A 46 8.04 25.49 -13.51
C THR A 46 8.84 24.21 -13.79
N THR A 47 8.16 23.08 -13.96
CA THR A 47 8.81 21.80 -14.33
C THR A 47 9.35 21.82 -15.75
N ILE A 48 8.67 22.52 -16.68
CA ILE A 48 9.20 22.77 -18.03
C ILE A 48 10.44 23.70 -17.94
N ALA A 49 10.34 24.85 -17.26
CA ALA A 49 11.44 25.82 -17.19
C ALA A 49 12.72 25.27 -16.53
N SER A 50 12.59 24.38 -15.55
CA SER A 50 13.74 23.73 -14.88
C SER A 50 14.38 22.58 -15.66
N SER A 51 13.65 21.95 -16.59
CA SER A 51 14.15 20.83 -17.40
C SER A 51 14.83 21.27 -18.71
N LEU A 52 14.37 22.36 -19.33
CA LEU A 52 14.96 22.92 -20.56
C LEU A 52 16.49 23.16 -20.53
N PRO A 53 17.12 23.67 -19.45
CA PRO A 53 18.57 23.91 -19.40
C PRO A 53 19.42 22.63 -19.43
N ILE A 54 18.81 21.50 -19.09
CA ILE A 54 19.43 20.16 -19.08
C ILE A 54 19.24 19.54 -20.46
N SER A 55 17.99 19.42 -20.93
CA SER A 55 17.66 18.71 -22.17
C SER A 55 18.14 19.43 -23.44
N SER A 56 18.32 20.74 -23.41
CA SER A 56 18.86 21.51 -24.53
C SER A 56 20.37 21.32 -24.78
N LEU A 57 21.12 20.74 -23.84
CA LEU A 57 22.58 20.55 -24.00
C LEU A 57 22.94 19.49 -25.05
N PHE A 58 22.23 18.36 -25.07
CA PHE A 58 22.61 17.16 -25.83
C PHE A 58 22.97 17.43 -27.32
N PRO A 59 22.23 18.28 -28.08
CA PRO A 59 22.55 18.52 -29.49
C PRO A 59 23.80 19.37 -29.73
N PHE A 60 24.29 20.15 -28.75
CA PHE A 60 25.40 21.09 -28.95
C PHE A 60 26.61 20.94 -28.01
N LEU A 61 26.48 20.17 -26.92
CA LEU A 61 27.54 20.00 -25.91
C LEU A 61 28.87 19.52 -26.50
N TYR A 62 28.84 18.55 -27.43
CA TYR A 62 30.03 18.07 -28.13
C TYR A 62 30.74 19.18 -28.90
N PHE A 63 30.00 19.89 -29.77
CA PHE A 63 30.55 20.97 -30.58
C PHE A 63 31.09 22.13 -29.71
N MET A 64 30.48 22.35 -28.54
CA MET A 64 30.92 23.33 -27.56
C MET A 64 32.25 22.94 -26.89
N LYS A 65 32.41 21.67 -26.49
CA LYS A 65 33.69 21.12 -26.00
C LYS A 65 34.80 21.32 -27.04
N THR A 66 34.54 20.93 -28.30
CA THR A 66 35.51 21.05 -29.41
C THR A 66 35.87 22.51 -29.76
N TYR A 67 34.93 23.45 -29.60
CA TYR A 67 35.19 24.89 -29.82
C TYR A 67 36.07 25.50 -28.72
N MET A 68 35.82 25.17 -27.44
CA MET A 68 36.58 25.74 -26.31
C MET A 68 37.92 25.06 -26.00
N TRP A 69 38.18 23.85 -26.52
CA TRP A 69 39.39 23.06 -26.22
C TRP A 69 40.28 22.84 -27.46
N GLN A 70 40.71 23.91 -28.12
CA GLN A 70 41.70 23.81 -29.19
C GLN A 70 43.10 23.45 -28.65
N LYS A 71 43.64 22.32 -29.14
CA LYS A 71 45.01 21.79 -28.92
C LYS A 71 45.38 21.30 -27.50
N ARG A 72 44.93 20.09 -27.14
CA ARG A 72 45.85 19.06 -26.59
C ARG A 72 45.30 17.63 -26.72
N ASN A 73 46.17 16.68 -27.02
CA ASN A 73 45.81 15.26 -27.18
C ASN A 73 45.68 14.56 -25.82
N LYS A 74 44.44 14.30 -25.40
CA LYS A 74 43.93 13.00 -24.92
C LYS A 74 42.44 13.14 -24.61
N ILE A 75 41.63 12.18 -25.05
CA ILE A 75 40.18 12.20 -24.83
C ILE A 75 39.87 11.48 -23.52
N LEU A 76 40.05 12.18 -22.40
CA LEU A 76 39.35 11.96 -21.13
C LEU A 76 39.80 13.01 -20.10
N ASP A 77 38.86 13.79 -19.56
CA ASP A 77 38.98 14.41 -18.24
C ASP A 77 37.61 14.96 -17.78
N TYR A 78 36.97 14.21 -16.89
CA TYR A 78 36.04 14.63 -15.83
C TYR A 78 35.14 15.88 -16.07
N THR A 79 34.08 15.74 -16.87
CA THR A 79 32.83 16.45 -16.54
C THR A 79 32.11 15.68 -15.44
N LEU A 80 32.55 15.88 -14.20
CA LEU A 80 31.87 15.39 -12.99
C LEU A 80 30.66 16.28 -12.70
N ASP A 81 29.47 15.84 -13.12
CA ASP A 81 28.21 16.46 -12.69
C ASP A 81 27.98 16.14 -11.20
N PHE A 82 28.54 16.97 -10.30
CA PHE A 82 28.42 16.87 -8.84
C PHE A 82 26.99 17.17 -8.32
N LEU A 83 25.98 16.54 -8.92
CA LEU A 83 24.55 16.72 -8.64
C LEU A 83 24.06 15.96 -7.40
N MET A 84 24.90 15.07 -6.82
CA MET A 84 24.54 14.06 -5.81
C MET A 84 23.73 14.56 -4.62
N PHE A 85 23.93 15.79 -4.16
CA PHE A 85 23.36 16.30 -2.91
C PHE A 85 22.31 17.41 -3.10
N ALA A 86 22.21 18.00 -4.30
CA ALA A 86 21.39 19.19 -4.51
C ALA A 86 19.90 18.94 -4.24
N SER A 87 19.32 17.85 -4.75
CA SER A 87 17.89 17.57 -4.61
C SER A 87 17.46 17.29 -3.17
N LEU A 88 18.29 16.58 -2.38
CA LEU A 88 18.01 16.36 -0.95
C LEU A 88 18.18 17.65 -0.15
N PHE A 89 19.28 18.37 -0.38
CA PHE A 89 19.57 19.64 0.29
C PHE A 89 18.45 20.65 0.07
N TRP A 90 18.01 20.87 -1.17
CA TRP A 90 16.92 21.79 -1.49
C TRP A 90 15.54 21.29 -1.05
N GLY A 91 15.35 19.99 -0.84
CA GLY A 91 14.17 19.45 -0.13
C GLY A 91 14.13 19.93 1.31
N VAL A 92 15.15 19.56 2.11
CA VAL A 92 15.28 19.91 3.53
C VAL A 92 15.29 21.43 3.78
N VAL A 93 15.87 22.20 2.84
CA VAL A 93 15.84 23.67 2.90
C VAL A 93 14.44 24.22 2.57
N ALA A 94 13.69 23.60 1.66
CA ALA A 94 12.29 23.98 1.38
C ALA A 94 11.34 23.64 2.53
N ASP A 95 11.61 22.59 3.33
CA ASP A 95 10.85 22.29 4.55
C ASP A 95 11.01 23.40 5.61
N ARG A 96 12.15 24.12 5.62
CA ARG A 96 12.46 25.17 6.60
C ARG A 96 12.11 26.59 6.15
N ILE A 97 12.27 26.90 4.86
CA ILE A 97 12.10 28.27 4.32
C ILE A 97 10.73 28.44 3.63
N GLY A 98 10.21 27.35 3.06
CA GLY A 98 8.96 27.31 2.29
C GLY A 98 9.17 26.74 0.89
N ARG A 99 8.11 26.23 0.25
CA ARG A 99 8.19 25.67 -1.11
C ARG A 99 8.38 26.77 -2.13
N LYS A 100 7.59 27.85 -2.03
CA LYS A 100 7.61 28.97 -2.97
C LYS A 100 9.01 29.61 -3.13
N PRO A 101 9.69 30.07 -2.07
CA PRO A 101 10.99 30.73 -2.21
C PRO A 101 12.08 29.84 -2.80
N ILE A 102 12.02 28.51 -2.60
CA ILE A 102 13.01 27.58 -3.18
C ILE A 102 12.72 27.26 -4.65
N ILE A 103 11.45 27.26 -5.06
CA ILE A 103 11.07 27.20 -6.48
C ILE A 103 11.51 28.49 -7.20
N GLU A 104 11.26 29.66 -6.60
CA GLU A 104 11.69 30.97 -7.12
C GLU A 104 13.22 31.07 -7.22
N PHE A 105 13.96 30.69 -6.17
CA PHE A 105 15.42 30.64 -6.18
C PHE A 105 15.96 29.68 -7.26
N SER A 106 15.34 28.51 -7.44
CA SER A 106 15.74 27.55 -8.47
C SER A 106 15.51 28.08 -9.88
N ILE A 107 14.39 28.77 -10.16
CA ILE A 107 14.18 29.44 -11.44
C ILE A 107 15.18 30.61 -11.63
N LEU A 108 15.45 31.40 -10.59
CA LEU A 108 16.41 32.50 -10.65
C LEU A 108 17.83 32.00 -10.95
N SER A 109 18.24 30.87 -10.37
CA SER A 109 19.54 30.24 -10.67
C SER A 109 19.61 29.74 -12.12
N VAL A 110 18.50 29.26 -12.69
CA VAL A 110 18.38 29.00 -14.15
C VAL A 110 18.60 30.28 -14.95
N VAL A 111 17.88 31.37 -14.68
CA VAL A 111 18.02 32.63 -15.43
C VAL A 111 19.47 33.14 -15.42
N ILE A 112 20.13 33.12 -14.26
CA ILE A 112 21.50 33.61 -14.10
C ILE A 112 22.53 32.65 -14.75
N PHE A 113 22.62 31.41 -14.27
CA PHE A 113 23.72 30.52 -14.64
C PHE A 113 23.56 29.88 -16.01
N ASN A 114 22.34 29.79 -16.56
CA ASN A 114 22.16 29.42 -17.97
C ASN A 114 22.63 30.53 -18.91
N THR A 115 22.37 31.81 -18.57
CA THR A 115 22.86 32.95 -19.36
C THR A 115 24.40 33.06 -19.31
N LEU A 116 25.00 32.92 -18.12
CA LEU A 116 26.47 32.93 -17.95
C LEU A 116 27.15 31.76 -18.67
N PHE A 117 26.51 30.59 -18.73
CA PHE A 117 26.98 29.46 -19.54
C PHE A 117 26.96 29.78 -21.05
N GLY A 118 25.88 30.39 -21.56
CA GLY A 118 25.81 30.83 -22.96
C GLY A 118 26.90 31.84 -23.35
N LEU A 119 27.38 32.64 -22.38
CA LEU A 119 28.49 33.59 -22.53
C LEU A 119 29.88 32.96 -22.27
N SER A 120 29.96 31.66 -22.00
CA SER A 120 31.23 31.01 -21.64
C SER A 120 32.16 30.83 -22.86
N VAL A 121 33.34 31.45 -22.77
CA VAL A 121 34.42 31.36 -23.78
C VAL A 121 35.64 30.54 -23.31
N LYS A 122 35.63 30.06 -22.07
CA LYS A 122 36.68 29.20 -21.49
C LYS A 122 36.05 27.93 -20.93
N TYR A 123 36.68 26.78 -21.14
CA TYR A 123 36.22 25.47 -20.65
C TYR A 123 35.88 25.47 -19.14
N TRP A 124 36.78 26.02 -18.31
CA TRP A 124 36.56 26.15 -16.86
C TRP A 124 35.39 27.06 -16.47
N MET A 125 35.09 28.09 -17.27
CA MET A 125 33.92 28.96 -17.06
C MET A 125 32.62 28.21 -17.38
N ALA A 126 32.63 27.39 -18.43
CA ALA A 126 31.50 26.53 -18.78
C ALA A 126 31.24 25.45 -17.72
N ILE A 127 32.31 24.82 -17.19
CA ILE A 127 32.19 23.87 -16.07
C ILE A 127 31.65 24.58 -14.81
N ALA A 128 32.25 25.70 -14.39
CA ALA A 128 31.83 26.39 -13.18
C ALA A 128 30.37 26.88 -13.25
N THR A 129 29.91 27.38 -14.41
CA THR A 129 28.52 27.81 -14.60
C THR A 129 27.53 26.63 -14.69
N ARG A 130 27.91 25.48 -15.27
CA ARG A 130 27.09 24.24 -15.19
C ARG A 130 27.04 23.67 -13.77
N PHE A 131 28.16 23.64 -13.05
CA PHE A 131 28.22 23.18 -11.66
C PHE A 131 27.31 24.03 -10.76
N LEU A 132 27.42 25.37 -10.83
CA LEU A 132 26.57 26.27 -10.06
C LEU A 132 25.09 26.15 -10.47
N LEU A 133 24.78 26.01 -11.76
CA LEU A 133 23.41 25.74 -12.22
C LEU A 133 22.86 24.43 -11.64
N GLY A 134 23.63 23.34 -11.67
CA GLY A 134 23.21 22.03 -11.15
C GLY A 134 23.08 22.02 -9.62
N ALA A 135 24.00 22.66 -8.91
CA ALA A 135 23.98 22.76 -7.45
C ALA A 135 22.84 23.64 -6.90
N LEU A 136 22.37 24.62 -7.68
CA LEU A 136 21.38 25.63 -7.25
C LEU A 136 19.99 25.45 -7.88
N ASN A 137 19.77 24.42 -8.71
CA ASN A 137 18.47 24.10 -9.34
C ASN A 137 17.90 22.78 -8.78
N GLY A 138 17.59 22.74 -7.49
CA GLY A 138 17.12 21.54 -6.78
C GLY A 138 15.63 21.22 -6.91
N MET A 139 14.92 21.88 -7.82
CA MET A 139 13.45 22.05 -7.82
C MET A 139 12.63 20.75 -7.80
N LEU A 140 13.13 19.64 -8.34
CA LEU A 140 12.36 18.40 -8.54
C LEU A 140 11.78 17.77 -7.26
N ALA A 141 12.40 17.99 -6.10
CA ALA A 141 11.83 17.55 -4.82
C ALA A 141 10.79 18.57 -4.27
N PRO A 142 11.11 19.86 -4.09
CA PRO A 142 10.13 20.88 -3.69
C PRO A 142 8.87 20.94 -4.55
N ILE A 143 8.96 20.79 -5.89
CA ILE A 143 7.78 20.89 -6.76
C ILE A 143 6.87 19.66 -6.68
N LYS A 144 7.42 18.47 -6.40
CA LYS A 144 6.63 17.26 -6.13
C LYS A 144 5.87 17.40 -4.80
N ALA A 145 6.55 17.83 -3.74
CA ALA A 145 5.92 18.09 -2.44
C ALA A 145 4.80 19.15 -2.58
N TYR A 146 5.10 20.27 -3.23
CA TYR A 146 4.12 21.32 -3.52
C TYR A 146 2.91 20.81 -4.33
N SER A 147 3.11 19.93 -5.32
CA SER A 147 1.99 19.35 -6.10
C SER A 147 1.04 18.48 -5.27
N ILE A 148 1.51 17.94 -4.14
CA ILE A 148 0.74 17.16 -3.16
C ILE A 148 0.07 18.10 -2.15
N GLU A 149 0.83 19.02 -1.55
CA GLU A 149 0.38 20.01 -0.55
C GLU A 149 -0.71 20.96 -1.07
N VAL A 150 -0.85 21.10 -2.39
CA VAL A 150 -1.75 22.08 -3.04
C VAL A 150 -3.05 21.45 -3.57
N CYS A 151 -3.26 20.14 -3.37
CA CYS A 151 -4.49 19.47 -3.78
C CYS A 151 -4.99 18.45 -2.75
N ARG A 152 -6.30 18.18 -2.78
CA ARG A 152 -6.93 17.13 -1.95
C ARG A 152 -6.41 15.73 -2.33
N PRO A 153 -6.45 14.73 -1.43
CA PRO A 153 -5.94 13.37 -1.70
C PRO A 153 -6.43 12.76 -3.01
N GLU A 154 -7.71 12.93 -3.32
CA GLU A 154 -8.40 12.58 -4.58
C GLU A 154 -7.74 13.13 -5.88
N HIS A 155 -6.85 14.11 -5.78
CA HIS A 155 -6.21 14.77 -6.93
C HIS A 155 -4.66 14.69 -6.90
N GLN A 156 -4.06 14.08 -5.88
CA GLN A 156 -2.59 14.00 -5.77
C GLN A 156 -1.94 13.19 -6.91
N ALA A 157 -2.62 12.15 -7.40
CA ALA A 157 -2.20 11.42 -8.59
C ALA A 157 -2.17 12.29 -9.86
N LEU A 158 -3.12 13.25 -9.98
CA LEU A 158 -3.15 14.20 -11.09
C LEU A 158 -2.00 15.21 -10.96
N GLY A 159 -1.77 15.77 -9.77
CA GLY A 159 -0.64 16.68 -9.50
C GLY A 159 0.72 16.04 -9.84
N LEU A 160 0.95 14.81 -9.40
CA LEU A 160 2.17 14.05 -9.71
C LEU A 160 2.32 13.69 -11.19
N SER A 161 1.22 13.40 -11.90
CA SER A 161 1.29 13.13 -13.34
C SER A 161 1.66 14.39 -14.13
N ILE A 162 1.18 15.58 -13.73
CA ILE A 162 1.51 16.86 -14.37
C ILE A 162 3.00 17.21 -14.24
N VAL A 163 3.65 16.91 -13.10
CA VAL A 163 5.12 17.02 -12.98
C VAL A 163 5.82 16.09 -13.99
N SER A 164 5.35 14.86 -14.16
CA SER A 164 5.92 13.90 -15.12
C SER A 164 5.75 14.36 -16.57
N THR A 165 4.55 14.82 -16.95
CA THR A 165 4.26 15.34 -18.29
C THR A 165 5.01 16.63 -18.58
N GLY A 166 5.15 17.54 -17.62
CA GLY A 166 5.95 18.76 -17.74
C GLY A 166 7.42 18.47 -18.03
N TRP A 167 8.00 17.47 -17.34
CA TRP A 167 9.35 16.99 -17.64
C TRP A 167 9.44 16.36 -19.05
N GLY A 168 8.43 15.57 -19.44
CA GLY A 168 8.33 15.01 -20.80
C GLY A 168 8.30 16.06 -21.90
N ILE A 169 7.54 17.15 -21.72
CA ILE A 169 7.52 18.31 -22.63
C ILE A 169 8.91 18.97 -22.69
N GLY A 170 9.60 19.10 -21.55
CA GLY A 170 10.97 19.59 -21.49
C GLY A 170 11.97 18.75 -22.30
N LEU A 171 11.78 17.43 -22.36
CA LEU A 171 12.58 16.52 -23.19
C LEU A 171 12.29 16.64 -24.71
N VAL A 172 11.13 17.18 -25.11
CA VAL A 172 10.81 17.49 -26.51
C VAL A 172 11.36 18.86 -26.91
N VAL A 173 11.02 19.89 -26.12
CA VAL A 173 11.25 21.29 -26.47
C VAL A 173 12.71 21.69 -26.29
N GLY A 174 13.42 21.13 -25.30
CA GLY A 174 14.82 21.44 -25.05
C GLY A 174 15.76 21.07 -26.19
N PRO A 175 15.79 19.81 -26.68
CA PRO A 175 16.65 19.42 -27.80
C PRO A 175 16.31 20.15 -29.11
N ALA A 176 15.05 20.53 -29.32
CA ALA A 176 14.68 21.40 -30.44
C ALA A 176 15.34 22.78 -30.32
N ILE A 177 15.21 23.47 -29.17
CA ILE A 177 15.87 24.77 -28.94
C ILE A 177 17.40 24.63 -29.08
N GLY A 178 17.98 23.60 -28.46
CA GLY A 178 19.43 23.33 -28.52
C GLY A 178 19.95 23.10 -29.93
N GLY A 179 19.24 22.31 -30.75
CA GLY A 179 19.67 21.99 -32.12
C GLY A 179 19.51 23.14 -33.12
N TYR A 180 18.38 23.85 -33.07
CA TYR A 180 18.05 24.90 -34.06
C TYR A 180 18.71 26.26 -33.78
N PHE A 181 19.03 26.60 -32.52
CA PHE A 181 19.64 27.90 -32.19
C PHE A 181 21.16 27.85 -31.93
N ALA A 182 21.77 26.67 -31.76
CA ALA A 182 23.23 26.55 -31.63
C ALA A 182 23.98 26.88 -32.92
N GLN A 183 25.16 27.50 -32.78
CA GLN A 183 26.00 28.00 -33.88
C GLN A 183 25.24 28.92 -34.86
N PRO A 184 24.57 29.99 -34.38
CA PRO A 184 23.67 30.81 -35.20
C PRO A 184 24.40 31.51 -36.37
N ALA A 185 25.68 31.84 -36.22
CA ALA A 185 26.50 32.39 -37.31
C ALA A 185 26.74 31.40 -38.47
N LYS A 186 26.61 30.08 -38.24
CA LYS A 186 26.68 29.07 -39.30
C LYS A 186 25.31 28.70 -39.86
N GLN A 187 24.26 28.67 -39.03
CA GLN A 187 22.91 28.36 -39.48
C GLN A 187 22.21 29.56 -40.16
N TYR A 188 22.55 30.79 -39.75
CA TYR A 188 21.93 32.04 -40.17
C TYR A 188 23.00 33.14 -40.40
N PRO A 189 23.94 32.95 -41.35
CA PRO A 189 25.15 33.78 -41.50
C PRO A 189 24.88 35.27 -41.79
N ASN A 190 23.71 35.60 -42.32
CA ASN A 190 23.33 36.99 -42.64
C ASN A 190 22.81 37.79 -41.42
N VAL A 191 22.65 37.17 -40.24
CA VAL A 191 21.97 37.76 -39.08
C VAL A 191 22.83 37.80 -37.81
N PHE A 192 23.76 36.85 -37.62
CA PHE A 192 24.52 36.71 -36.38
C PHE A 192 26.03 36.64 -36.61
N SER A 193 26.80 37.42 -35.84
CA SER A 193 28.27 37.32 -35.79
C SER A 193 28.74 36.06 -35.04
N GLU A 194 29.96 35.58 -35.31
CA GLU A 194 30.53 34.39 -34.67
C GLU A 194 30.79 34.49 -33.15
N LYS A 195 30.58 35.65 -32.52
CA LYS A 195 30.79 35.83 -31.08
C LYS A 195 29.72 35.09 -30.26
N PHE A 196 30.18 34.24 -29.34
CA PHE A 196 29.35 33.39 -28.45
C PHE A 196 28.39 32.42 -29.18
N PRO A 197 28.92 31.40 -29.89
CA PRO A 197 28.12 30.49 -30.73
C PRO A 197 27.05 29.64 -30.01
N TYR A 198 26.97 29.68 -28.67
CA TYR A 198 25.96 28.95 -27.88
C TYR A 198 25.11 29.88 -27.00
N PHE A 199 25.24 31.21 -27.15
CA PHE A 199 24.46 32.16 -26.36
C PHE A 199 22.97 32.14 -26.71
N LEU A 200 22.62 32.03 -28.00
CA LEU A 200 21.23 32.12 -28.48
C LEU A 200 20.26 31.08 -27.88
N PRO A 201 20.56 29.76 -27.81
CA PRO A 201 19.67 28.81 -27.13
C PRO A 201 19.60 29.08 -25.62
N CYS A 202 20.70 29.54 -25.01
CA CYS A 202 20.77 29.80 -23.58
C CYS A 202 19.92 31.01 -23.17
N ILE A 203 20.03 32.14 -23.88
CA ILE A 203 19.25 33.35 -23.58
C ILE A 203 17.75 33.15 -23.85
N TYR A 204 17.38 32.34 -24.84
CA TYR A 204 15.99 31.97 -25.11
C TYR A 204 15.37 31.16 -23.95
N ILE A 205 16.10 30.17 -23.43
CA ILE A 205 15.67 29.40 -22.25
C ILE A 205 15.64 30.26 -20.99
N SER A 206 16.62 31.16 -20.81
CA SER A 206 16.63 32.11 -19.70
C SER A 206 15.48 33.12 -19.76
N PHE A 207 15.02 33.50 -20.96
CA PHE A 207 13.81 34.32 -21.14
C PHE A 207 12.54 33.56 -20.76
N ILE A 208 12.39 32.29 -21.16
CA ILE A 208 11.29 31.43 -20.71
C ILE A 208 11.30 31.30 -19.18
N ALA A 209 12.48 31.03 -18.60
CA ALA A 209 12.64 30.95 -17.15
C ALA A 209 12.33 32.29 -16.45
N LEU A 210 12.64 33.44 -17.04
CA LEU A 210 12.28 34.76 -16.50
C LEU A 210 10.77 35.01 -16.52
N VAL A 211 10.06 34.62 -17.60
CA VAL A 211 8.59 34.68 -17.65
C VAL A 211 7.98 33.77 -16.57
N VAL A 212 8.54 32.58 -16.37
CA VAL A 212 8.10 31.66 -15.31
C VAL A 212 8.46 32.18 -13.91
N LEU A 213 9.58 32.90 -13.72
CA LEU A 213 9.93 33.55 -12.44
C LEU A 213 8.89 34.60 -12.05
N ILE A 214 8.48 35.43 -13.01
CA ILE A 214 7.39 36.40 -12.83
C ILE A 214 6.08 35.65 -12.53
N SER A 215 5.85 34.50 -13.17
CA SER A 215 4.68 33.65 -12.91
C SER A 215 4.61 33.12 -11.48
N CYS A 216 5.77 32.83 -10.85
CA CYS A 216 5.83 32.34 -9.47
C CYS A 216 5.25 33.31 -8.43
N ILE A 217 5.17 34.62 -8.73
CA ILE A 217 4.57 35.62 -7.84
C ILE A 217 3.14 35.21 -7.43
N TRP A 218 2.39 34.57 -8.34
CA TRP A 218 1.00 34.13 -8.11
C TRP A 218 0.84 32.73 -7.50
N LEU A 219 1.93 32.02 -7.19
CA LEU A 219 1.90 30.80 -6.37
C LEU A 219 1.55 31.15 -4.91
N PRO A 220 0.61 30.44 -4.25
CA PRO A 220 0.53 30.46 -2.80
C PRO A 220 1.77 29.77 -2.18
N GLU A 221 2.12 30.16 -0.95
CA GLU A 221 3.05 29.43 -0.10
C GLU A 221 2.27 28.38 0.71
N THR A 222 2.84 27.18 0.91
CA THR A 222 2.20 26.08 1.65
C THR A 222 2.73 25.90 3.07
N LEU A 223 3.92 26.41 3.39
CA LEU A 223 4.54 26.23 4.70
C LEU A 223 3.83 27.06 5.78
N HIS A 224 3.52 26.45 6.92
CA HIS A 224 3.03 27.13 8.12
C HIS A 224 4.10 28.01 8.77
N LYS A 225 3.74 29.23 9.20
CA LYS A 225 4.69 30.25 9.70
C LYS A 225 4.23 30.98 10.98
N HIS A 226 3.26 30.45 11.71
CA HIS A 226 2.93 30.93 13.05
C HIS A 226 3.99 30.51 14.08
N LYS A 227 4.20 31.34 15.11
CA LYS A 227 4.93 30.91 16.31
C LYS A 227 3.95 30.15 17.20
N ASN A 228 4.10 28.83 17.22
CA ASN A 228 3.50 27.97 18.24
C ASN A 228 3.89 28.45 19.65
N THR A 229 2.97 28.34 20.59
CA THR A 229 3.29 28.50 22.02
C THR A 229 4.19 27.33 22.43
N GLU A 230 5.07 27.50 23.43
CA GLU A 230 6.17 26.53 23.64
C GLU A 230 5.70 25.08 23.97
N GLY A 231 4.48 24.89 24.48
CA GLY A 231 3.85 23.57 24.63
C GLY A 231 3.32 22.94 23.31
N GLU A 232 3.05 23.74 22.28
CA GLU A 232 2.67 23.27 20.94
C GLU A 232 3.89 22.96 20.06
N ILE A 233 5.11 23.38 20.46
CA ILE A 233 6.34 22.93 19.79
C ILE A 233 6.70 21.53 20.31
N GLU A 234 6.62 21.27 21.61
CA GLU A 234 6.69 19.87 22.07
C GLU A 234 5.55 19.01 21.50
N MET A 235 4.34 19.53 21.27
CA MET A 235 3.26 18.77 20.60
C MET A 235 3.23 18.81 19.05
N ILE A 236 4.23 19.40 18.37
CA ILE A 236 4.38 19.27 16.91
C ILE A 236 5.78 18.79 16.53
N ASP A 237 6.86 19.22 17.18
CA ASP A 237 8.16 18.56 17.04
C ASP A 237 8.19 17.20 17.76
N ASN A 238 7.61 16.95 18.96
CA ASN A 238 7.46 15.55 19.39
C ASN A 238 6.35 14.82 18.62
N SER A 239 5.27 15.47 18.18
CA SER A 239 4.31 14.77 17.31
C SER A 239 4.78 14.61 15.86
N ARG A 240 5.99 15.06 15.55
CA ARG A 240 6.69 14.75 14.30
C ARG A 240 7.90 13.88 14.54
N SER A 241 8.60 14.02 15.67
CA SER A 241 9.71 13.14 16.07
C SER A 241 9.24 11.80 16.62
N THR A 242 8.15 11.69 17.39
CA THR A 242 7.60 10.39 17.79
C THR A 242 6.81 9.74 16.65
N LEU A 243 6.15 10.50 15.78
CA LEU A 243 5.63 9.95 14.52
C LEU A 243 6.74 9.53 13.54
N GLU A 244 7.92 10.16 13.56
CA GLU A 244 9.10 9.75 12.77
C GLU A 244 10.03 8.75 13.50
N GLU A 245 9.92 8.56 14.83
CA GLU A 245 10.65 7.55 15.61
C GLU A 245 9.87 6.22 15.71
N ASP A 246 8.56 6.24 15.98
CA ASP A 246 7.74 5.02 16.02
C ASP A 246 7.49 4.45 14.61
N SER A 247 7.43 5.28 13.56
CA SER A 247 7.50 4.79 12.17
C SER A 247 8.90 4.33 11.73
N HIS A 248 9.91 4.48 12.60
CA HIS A 248 11.29 4.10 12.33
C HIS A 248 12.05 3.43 13.48
N LYS A 249 11.40 2.42 14.10
CA LYS A 249 12.09 1.17 14.51
C LYS A 249 12.69 0.52 13.25
N GLN A 250 13.83 1.08 12.78
CA GLN A 250 14.33 0.91 11.42
C GLN A 250 14.94 -0.49 11.22
N LYS A 251 14.08 -1.50 10.99
CA LYS A 251 14.42 -2.68 10.18
C LYS A 251 15.07 -2.13 8.91
N SER A 252 16.41 -2.16 8.84
CA SER A 252 17.12 -1.14 8.07
C SER A 252 16.64 -1.10 6.63
N LEU A 253 16.62 0.09 6.02
CA LEU A 253 16.26 0.22 4.60
C LEU A 253 17.17 -0.63 3.69
N TYR A 254 18.35 -1.02 4.21
CA TYR A 254 19.33 -1.96 3.66
C TYR A 254 19.12 -3.44 4.03
N LYS A 255 18.04 -3.80 4.75
CA LYS A 255 17.57 -5.17 5.01
C LYS A 255 16.26 -5.52 4.28
N ASN A 256 15.45 -4.54 3.86
CA ASN A 256 14.23 -4.78 3.07
C ASN A 256 14.60 -5.15 1.61
N TRP A 257 14.92 -6.42 1.37
CA TRP A 257 15.42 -6.90 0.07
C TRP A 257 14.51 -6.58 -1.13
N PRO A 258 13.17 -6.72 -1.07
CA PRO A 258 12.28 -6.29 -2.16
C PRO A 258 12.38 -4.79 -2.50
N LEU A 259 12.48 -3.92 -1.48
CA LEU A 259 12.67 -2.48 -1.67
C LEU A 259 14.04 -2.16 -2.27
N ILE A 260 15.10 -2.80 -1.77
CA ILE A 260 16.48 -2.60 -2.26
C ILE A 260 16.62 -3.10 -3.71
N SER A 261 16.09 -4.28 -4.04
CA SER A 261 16.07 -4.81 -5.41
C SER A 261 15.35 -3.83 -6.35
N SER A 262 14.23 -3.24 -5.91
CA SER A 262 13.51 -2.21 -6.67
C SER A 262 14.35 -0.93 -6.89
N ILE A 263 15.05 -0.45 -5.85
CA ILE A 263 15.94 0.73 -5.93
C ILE A 263 17.13 0.45 -6.85
N ILE A 264 17.78 -0.71 -6.71
CA ILE A 264 18.92 -1.14 -7.55
C ILE A 264 18.50 -1.25 -9.01
N ALA A 265 17.36 -1.90 -9.30
CA ALA A 265 16.83 -2.01 -10.65
C ALA A 265 16.58 -0.62 -11.27
N TYR A 266 15.93 0.29 -10.55
CA TYR A 266 15.69 1.66 -11.01
C TYR A 266 16.98 2.46 -11.25
N CYS A 267 18.00 2.25 -10.40
CA CYS A 267 19.31 2.86 -10.52
C CYS A 267 20.08 2.36 -11.76
N VAL A 268 20.17 1.04 -11.95
CA VAL A 268 20.81 0.42 -13.11
C VAL A 268 20.09 0.80 -14.41
N PHE A 269 18.76 0.88 -14.36
CA PHE A 269 17.95 1.32 -15.49
C PHE A 269 18.24 2.78 -15.87
N THR A 270 18.35 3.67 -14.88
CA THR A 270 18.73 5.07 -15.12
C THR A 270 20.17 5.21 -15.64
N LEU A 271 21.11 4.43 -15.09
CA LEU A 271 22.50 4.38 -15.55
C LEU A 271 22.54 4.06 -17.05
N HIS A 272 21.81 3.01 -17.48
CA HIS A 272 21.70 2.61 -18.88
C HIS A 272 21.02 3.69 -19.75
N ASP A 273 19.88 4.25 -19.31
CA ASP A 273 19.15 5.28 -20.06
C ASP A 273 20.01 6.54 -20.31
N THR A 274 20.77 6.95 -19.29
CA THR A 274 21.67 8.11 -19.33
C THR A 274 22.94 7.83 -20.15
N ALA A 275 23.57 6.66 -19.96
CA ALA A 275 24.75 6.27 -20.72
C ALA A 275 24.45 6.10 -22.21
N TYR A 276 23.30 5.52 -22.56
CA TYR A 276 22.80 5.52 -23.94
C TYR A 276 22.67 6.93 -24.50
N SER A 277 22.16 7.90 -23.73
CA SER A 277 21.85 9.23 -24.24
C SER A 277 23.11 10.05 -24.56
N GLU A 278 24.16 9.92 -23.74
CA GLU A 278 25.49 10.47 -24.05
C GLU A 278 26.13 9.72 -25.23
N ILE A 279 26.16 8.37 -25.22
CA ILE A 279 26.73 7.55 -26.31
C ILE A 279 26.06 7.86 -27.65
N PHE A 280 24.73 7.94 -27.70
CA PHE A 280 23.98 8.25 -28.90
C PHE A 280 24.33 9.64 -29.44
N SER A 281 24.44 10.64 -28.57
CA SER A 281 24.80 12.01 -28.95
C SER A 281 26.24 12.09 -29.49
N LEU A 282 27.20 11.41 -28.86
CA LEU A 282 28.59 11.31 -29.31
C LEU A 282 28.73 10.53 -30.63
N TRP A 283 28.00 9.43 -30.78
CA TRP A 283 27.99 8.56 -31.96
C TRP A 283 27.37 9.24 -33.19
N ALA A 284 26.22 9.91 -33.01
CA ALA A 284 25.56 10.61 -34.09
C ALA A 284 26.43 11.73 -34.68
N VAL A 285 27.11 12.52 -33.84
CA VAL A 285 27.98 13.62 -34.30
C VAL A 285 29.33 13.13 -34.84
N SER A 286 29.85 12.00 -34.33
CA SER A 286 31.17 11.48 -34.72
C SER A 286 31.29 11.20 -36.22
N GLU A 287 32.49 11.38 -36.75
CA GLU A 287 32.73 11.19 -38.19
C GLU A 287 32.57 9.73 -38.63
N LYS A 288 32.11 9.52 -39.87
CA LYS A 288 31.94 8.19 -40.47
C LYS A 288 33.21 7.33 -40.49
N ARG A 289 34.40 7.94 -40.49
CA ARG A 289 35.71 7.25 -40.34
C ARG A 289 35.96 6.64 -38.95
N TYR A 290 35.13 6.97 -37.96
CA TYR A 290 35.15 6.44 -36.59
C TYR A 290 33.82 5.74 -36.23
N GLY A 291 33.08 5.25 -37.24
CA GLY A 291 31.81 4.54 -37.04
C GLY A 291 30.64 5.42 -36.57
N GLY A 292 30.71 6.74 -36.73
CA GLY A 292 29.61 7.67 -36.43
C GLY A 292 28.77 8.08 -37.65
N LEU A 293 27.78 8.96 -37.46
CA LEU A 293 26.86 9.38 -38.54
C LEU A 293 27.20 10.72 -39.20
N SER A 294 28.10 11.53 -38.63
CA SER A 294 28.43 12.91 -39.05
C SER A 294 27.25 13.92 -38.98
N PHE A 295 26.31 13.75 -38.05
CA PHE A 295 25.15 14.65 -37.90
C PHE A 295 25.52 16.01 -37.31
N SER A 296 24.83 17.05 -37.77
CA SER A 296 24.84 18.40 -37.20
C SER A 296 24.03 18.49 -35.91
N SER A 297 24.21 19.57 -35.13
CA SER A 297 23.41 19.84 -33.93
C SER A 297 21.91 19.90 -34.21
N LYS A 298 21.52 20.36 -35.41
CA LYS A 298 20.12 20.41 -35.84
C LYS A 298 19.52 19.02 -36.02
N GLU A 299 20.24 18.10 -36.67
CA GLU A 299 19.78 16.73 -36.90
C GLU A 299 19.71 15.94 -35.59
N VAL A 300 20.70 16.08 -34.70
CA VAL A 300 20.65 15.47 -33.36
C VAL A 300 19.47 16.01 -32.55
N GLY A 301 19.23 17.33 -32.58
CA GLY A 301 18.10 17.96 -31.91
C GLY A 301 16.73 17.51 -32.44
N GLN A 302 16.61 17.32 -33.76
CA GLN A 302 15.40 16.78 -34.39
C GLN A 302 15.11 15.34 -33.92
N VAL A 303 16.13 14.47 -33.89
CA VAL A 303 15.94 13.07 -33.47
C VAL A 303 15.55 12.96 -32.00
N LEU A 304 16.22 13.70 -31.11
CA LEU A 304 15.89 13.70 -29.68
C LEU A 304 14.49 14.26 -29.42
N ALA A 305 14.08 15.32 -30.13
CA ALA A 305 12.72 15.87 -30.01
C ALA A 305 11.64 14.89 -30.49
N VAL A 306 11.88 14.17 -31.60
CA VAL A 306 10.96 13.13 -32.11
C VAL A 306 10.86 11.93 -31.16
N ALA A 307 11.98 11.49 -30.58
CA ALA A 307 12.00 10.42 -29.59
C ALA A 307 11.24 10.82 -28.31
N GLY A 308 11.42 12.04 -27.82
CA GLY A 308 10.66 12.59 -26.69
C GLY A 308 9.15 12.68 -26.97
N ALA A 309 8.77 13.05 -28.20
CA ALA A 309 7.36 13.13 -28.59
C ALA A 309 6.71 11.73 -28.63
N GLY A 310 7.44 10.72 -29.12
CA GLY A 310 7.01 9.32 -29.07
C GLY A 310 6.83 8.80 -27.64
N LEU A 311 7.74 9.14 -26.72
CA LEU A 311 7.61 8.85 -25.29
C LEU A 311 6.37 9.51 -24.68
N LEU A 312 6.11 10.78 -24.98
CA LEU A 312 4.94 11.51 -24.45
C LEU A 312 3.62 10.92 -24.97
N VAL A 313 3.53 10.56 -26.25
CA VAL A 313 2.37 9.83 -26.81
C VAL A 313 2.17 8.49 -26.12
N TYR A 314 3.25 7.73 -25.87
CA TYR A 314 3.15 6.47 -25.15
C TYR A 314 2.67 6.64 -23.70
N GLN A 315 3.24 7.60 -22.95
CA GLN A 315 2.86 7.88 -21.56
C GLN A 315 1.38 8.25 -21.42
N LEU A 316 0.84 9.04 -22.34
CA LEU A 316 -0.55 9.52 -22.26
C LEU A 316 -1.58 8.49 -22.76
N PHE A 317 -1.27 7.71 -23.82
CA PHE A 317 -2.28 6.89 -24.51
C PHE A 317 -2.05 5.38 -24.45
N ILE A 318 -0.80 4.92 -24.39
CA ILE A 318 -0.46 3.49 -24.55
C ILE A 318 -0.13 2.84 -23.20
N TYR A 319 0.53 3.59 -22.31
CA TYR A 319 0.99 3.09 -21.01
C TYR A 319 -0.14 2.54 -20.13
N ARG A 320 -1.33 3.17 -20.10
CA ARG A 320 -2.48 2.66 -19.33
C ARG A 320 -2.91 1.26 -19.80
N SER A 321 -2.97 1.05 -21.11
CA SER A 321 -3.35 -0.23 -21.73
C SER A 321 -2.29 -1.31 -21.49
N VAL A 322 -1.01 -0.96 -21.64
CA VAL A 322 0.12 -1.85 -21.32
C VAL A 322 0.11 -2.22 -19.83
N HIS A 323 -0.19 -1.28 -18.95
CA HIS A 323 -0.28 -1.53 -17.51
C HIS A 323 -1.46 -2.45 -17.13
N LYS A 324 -2.68 -2.24 -17.67
CA LYS A 324 -3.82 -3.16 -17.39
C LYS A 324 -3.59 -4.57 -17.96
N PHE A 325 -2.83 -4.73 -19.06
CA PHE A 325 -2.60 -6.04 -19.68
C PHE A 325 -1.37 -6.81 -19.14
N LEU A 326 -0.28 -6.13 -18.76
CA LEU A 326 0.99 -6.80 -18.36
C LEU A 326 1.41 -6.54 -16.91
N GLY A 327 0.89 -5.48 -16.27
CA GLY A 327 1.36 -5.01 -14.97
C GLY A 327 2.79 -4.43 -15.01
N SER A 328 3.14 -3.62 -14.01
CA SER A 328 4.39 -2.85 -13.99
C SER A 328 5.67 -3.70 -14.03
N ILE A 329 5.68 -4.88 -13.39
CA ILE A 329 6.88 -5.74 -13.29
C ILE A 329 7.16 -6.45 -14.63
N ASN A 330 6.17 -7.10 -15.22
CA ASN A 330 6.38 -7.81 -16.49
C ASN A 330 6.55 -6.84 -17.65
N SER A 331 5.87 -5.68 -17.64
CA SER A 331 6.16 -4.59 -18.58
C SER A 331 7.63 -4.16 -18.52
N SER A 332 8.21 -4.02 -17.32
CA SER A 332 9.62 -3.64 -17.14
C SER A 332 10.61 -4.75 -17.59
N ARG A 333 10.31 -6.01 -17.28
CA ARG A 333 11.07 -7.19 -17.75
C ARG A 333 11.06 -7.32 -19.26
N ILE A 334 9.89 -7.17 -19.90
CA ILE A 334 9.71 -7.24 -21.36
C ILE A 334 10.36 -6.04 -22.05
N ALA A 335 10.24 -4.83 -21.49
CA ALA A 335 10.94 -3.66 -22.00
C ALA A 335 12.46 -3.82 -21.97
N SER A 336 12.99 -4.36 -20.87
CA SER A 336 14.41 -4.72 -20.75
C SER A 336 14.83 -5.74 -21.81
N ALA A 337 14.07 -6.83 -21.97
CA ALA A 337 14.35 -7.86 -22.98
C ALA A 337 14.30 -7.32 -24.42
N LEU A 338 13.33 -6.45 -24.76
CA LEU A 338 13.17 -5.84 -26.08
C LEU A 338 14.23 -4.77 -26.40
N SER A 339 14.83 -4.12 -25.39
CA SER A 339 15.90 -3.14 -25.63
C SER A 339 17.15 -3.76 -26.28
N ILE A 340 17.42 -5.06 -26.03
CA ILE A 340 18.57 -5.79 -26.58
C ILE A 340 18.50 -5.89 -28.13
N PRO A 341 17.42 -6.43 -28.75
CA PRO A 341 17.28 -6.45 -30.20
C PRO A 341 17.09 -5.05 -30.80
N ILE A 342 16.49 -4.08 -30.09
CA ILE A 342 16.40 -2.69 -30.58
C ILE A 342 17.79 -2.04 -30.70
N LEU A 343 18.72 -2.33 -29.77
CA LEU A 343 20.10 -1.85 -29.82
C LEU A 343 21.01 -2.70 -30.74
N ALA A 344 20.52 -3.78 -31.36
CA ALA A 344 21.34 -4.63 -32.24
C ALA A 344 21.59 -4.01 -33.64
N PRO A 345 20.62 -3.36 -34.32
CA PRO A 345 20.85 -2.66 -35.59
C PRO A 345 21.76 -1.43 -35.55
N TYR A 346 21.97 -0.80 -34.38
CA TYR A 346 22.59 0.54 -34.29
C TYR A 346 23.96 0.66 -34.97
N PRO A 347 24.96 -0.25 -34.78
CA PRO A 347 26.22 -0.20 -35.52
C PRO A 347 26.02 -0.22 -37.04
N PHE A 348 25.10 -1.07 -37.52
CA PHE A 348 24.81 -1.25 -38.95
C PHE A 348 24.06 -0.06 -39.57
N MET A 349 23.46 0.82 -38.77
CA MET A 349 22.86 2.06 -39.28
C MET A 349 23.90 2.98 -39.93
N THR A 350 25.19 2.88 -39.57
CA THR A 350 26.28 3.63 -40.21
C THR A 350 26.42 3.37 -41.72
N HIS A 351 26.01 2.18 -42.18
CA HIS A 351 26.00 1.79 -43.59
C HIS A 351 24.75 2.25 -44.34
N LEU A 352 23.73 2.77 -43.63
CA LEU A 352 22.52 3.32 -44.24
C LEU A 352 22.70 4.80 -44.59
N SER A 353 21.91 5.27 -45.56
CA SER A 353 21.92 6.67 -45.99
C SER A 353 20.52 7.15 -46.40
N GLY A 354 20.34 8.48 -46.39
CA GLY A 354 19.08 9.13 -46.75
C GLY A 354 17.89 8.63 -45.93
N LEU A 355 16.74 8.47 -46.60
CA LEU A 355 15.46 8.09 -45.98
C LEU A 355 15.53 6.77 -45.19
N ARG A 356 16.35 5.80 -45.61
CA ARG A 356 16.47 4.49 -44.93
C ARG A 356 17.12 4.62 -43.55
N LEU A 357 18.15 5.46 -43.44
CA LEU A 357 18.77 5.79 -42.15
C LEU A 357 17.77 6.52 -41.25
N GLY A 358 17.08 7.54 -41.79
CA GLY A 358 16.08 8.30 -41.04
C GLY A 358 14.99 7.41 -40.42
N ILE A 359 14.34 6.55 -41.22
CA ILE A 359 13.28 5.65 -40.72
C ILE A 359 13.80 4.70 -39.64
N ALA A 360 14.95 4.04 -39.86
CA ALA A 360 15.52 3.11 -38.89
C ALA A 360 15.90 3.79 -37.57
N LEU A 361 16.43 5.01 -37.63
CA LEU A 361 16.90 5.78 -36.48
C LEU A 361 15.73 6.41 -35.69
N TYR A 362 14.71 6.95 -36.34
CA TYR A 362 13.51 7.46 -35.66
C TYR A 362 12.73 6.31 -34.98
N LEU A 363 12.53 5.18 -35.66
CA LEU A 363 11.88 4.02 -35.03
C LEU A 363 12.71 3.47 -33.87
N GLY A 364 14.02 3.30 -34.04
CA GLY A 364 14.91 2.78 -33.01
C GLY A 364 15.02 3.68 -31.77
N THR A 365 14.91 5.01 -31.93
CA THR A 365 14.98 5.98 -30.82
C THR A 365 13.63 6.14 -30.11
N ILE A 366 12.52 6.19 -30.85
CA ILE A 366 11.16 6.16 -30.27
C ILE A 366 10.96 4.88 -29.46
N LEU A 367 11.25 3.70 -30.04
CA LEU A 367 11.07 2.42 -29.35
C LEU A 367 11.95 2.32 -28.10
N LYS A 368 13.22 2.78 -28.14
CA LYS A 368 14.06 2.85 -26.94
C LYS A 368 13.44 3.75 -25.86
N GLY A 369 12.96 4.95 -26.24
CA GLY A 369 12.35 5.90 -25.30
C GLY A 369 11.07 5.37 -24.66
N VAL A 370 10.19 4.76 -25.46
CA VAL A 370 8.98 4.07 -24.98
C VAL A 370 9.31 3.02 -23.93
N LEU A 371 10.32 2.19 -24.21
CA LEU A 371 10.76 1.15 -23.27
C LEU A 371 11.51 1.69 -22.04
N SER A 372 11.80 2.99 -21.96
CA SER A 372 12.44 3.60 -20.77
C SER A 372 11.49 4.30 -19.78
N SER A 373 10.16 4.19 -19.98
CA SER A 373 9.18 4.57 -18.95
C SER A 373 9.04 3.49 -17.86
N GLN A 374 9.05 3.88 -16.58
CA GLN A 374 8.92 2.98 -15.44
C GLN A 374 7.92 3.54 -14.40
N SER A 375 7.06 2.66 -13.85
CA SER A 375 6.14 3.01 -12.75
C SER A 375 6.91 3.33 -11.46
N GLN A 376 6.58 4.42 -10.78
CA GLN A 376 7.13 4.76 -9.45
C GLN A 376 6.13 4.40 -8.34
N ARG A 377 6.56 3.59 -7.36
CA ARG A 377 5.85 3.46 -6.07
C ARG A 377 6.27 4.62 -5.15
N GLY A 378 5.31 5.34 -4.58
CA GLY A 378 5.51 6.64 -3.92
C GLY A 378 6.60 6.67 -2.85
N ALA A 379 6.58 5.75 -1.89
CA ALA A 379 7.50 5.74 -0.75
C ALA A 379 9.00 5.59 -1.12
N ALA A 380 9.32 4.96 -2.26
CA ALA A 380 10.71 4.74 -2.66
C ALA A 380 11.39 5.98 -3.28
N ASN A 381 10.65 7.06 -3.56
CA ASN A 381 11.08 8.12 -4.50
C ASN A 381 12.34 8.85 -4.04
N SER A 382 12.44 9.31 -2.78
CA SER A 382 13.54 10.18 -2.33
C SER A 382 14.92 9.49 -2.34
N ILE A 383 14.99 8.26 -1.82
CA ILE A 383 16.23 7.45 -1.83
C ILE A 383 16.58 7.05 -3.28
N SER A 384 15.57 6.60 -4.05
CA SER A 384 15.76 6.26 -5.47
C SER A 384 16.28 7.45 -6.27
N MET A 385 15.71 8.65 -6.12
CA MET A 385 16.11 9.88 -6.82
C MET A 385 17.54 10.32 -6.46
N THR A 386 17.99 10.03 -5.24
CA THR A 386 19.37 10.34 -4.80
C THR A 386 20.38 9.40 -5.45
N ALA A 387 20.14 8.08 -5.36
CA ALA A 387 20.99 7.08 -6.01
C ALA A 387 20.94 7.20 -7.55
N MET A 388 19.77 7.49 -8.12
CA MET A 388 19.56 7.88 -9.51
C MET A 388 20.45 9.06 -9.91
N SER A 389 20.55 10.10 -9.07
CA SER A 389 21.38 11.28 -9.34
C SER A 389 22.87 10.97 -9.31
N PHE A 390 23.31 10.07 -8.42
CA PHE A 390 24.67 9.52 -8.41
C PHE A 390 25.00 8.74 -9.69
N PHE A 391 24.11 7.84 -10.14
CA PHE A 391 24.32 7.12 -11.40
C PHE A 391 24.21 8.02 -12.63
N LYS A 392 23.38 9.07 -12.61
CA LYS A 392 23.36 10.11 -13.65
C LYS A 392 24.65 10.92 -13.73
N ALA A 393 25.32 11.18 -12.60
CA ALA A 393 26.61 11.86 -12.57
C ALA A 393 27.75 11.01 -13.20
N ILE A 394 27.71 9.70 -12.99
CA ILE A 394 28.78 8.78 -13.42
C ILE A 394 28.55 8.27 -14.86
N ALA A 395 27.29 8.13 -15.30
CA ALA A 395 26.96 7.62 -16.63
C ALA A 395 27.68 8.35 -17.79
N PRO A 396 27.69 9.70 -17.88
CA PRO A 396 28.39 10.40 -18.97
C PRO A 396 29.91 10.17 -18.97
N ALA A 397 30.54 10.05 -17.79
CA ALA A 397 31.97 9.78 -17.68
C ALA A 397 32.32 8.36 -18.16
N GLY A 398 31.54 7.35 -17.73
CA GLY A 398 31.70 5.96 -18.19
C GLY A 398 31.38 5.80 -19.68
N ALA A 399 30.32 6.45 -20.15
CA ALA A 399 29.93 6.53 -21.56
C ALA A 399 31.05 7.12 -22.43
N GLY A 400 31.59 8.29 -22.07
CA GLY A 400 32.69 8.93 -22.78
C GLY A 400 33.97 8.11 -22.79
N ALA A 401 34.29 7.43 -21.68
CA ALA A 401 35.44 6.53 -21.59
C ALA A 401 35.33 5.33 -22.54
N LEU A 402 34.19 4.62 -22.48
CA LEU A 402 33.86 3.50 -23.36
C LEU A 402 33.88 3.91 -24.85
N PHE A 403 33.29 5.08 -25.16
CA PHE A 403 33.22 5.61 -26.51
C PHE A 403 34.60 5.98 -27.06
N SER A 404 35.44 6.66 -26.26
CA SER A 404 36.81 7.01 -26.67
C SER A 404 37.67 5.77 -26.91
N TRP A 405 37.64 4.80 -25.98
CA TRP A 405 38.38 3.54 -26.12
C TRP A 405 37.97 2.76 -27.37
N ALA A 406 36.69 2.78 -27.72
CA ALA A 406 36.18 2.18 -28.95
C ALA A 406 36.61 2.93 -30.22
N GLN A 407 36.78 4.26 -30.19
CA GLN A 407 37.35 5.02 -31.31
C GLN A 407 38.83 4.68 -31.58
N GLU A 408 39.60 4.33 -30.55
CA GLU A 408 40.97 3.82 -30.72
C GLU A 408 41.02 2.41 -31.33
N ARG A 409 39.89 1.67 -31.34
CA ARG A 409 39.83 0.23 -31.64
C ARG A 409 39.01 -0.15 -32.88
N GLN A 410 38.81 0.79 -33.81
CA GLN A 410 38.00 0.58 -35.02
C GLN A 410 38.52 -0.56 -35.92
N ASN A 411 39.84 -0.74 -36.03
CA ASN A 411 40.46 -1.72 -36.93
C ASN A 411 40.70 -3.11 -36.30
N ALA A 412 39.94 -3.50 -35.27
CA ALA A 412 40.10 -4.80 -34.60
C ALA A 412 39.50 -5.95 -35.43
N ALA A 413 40.25 -7.05 -35.57
CA ALA A 413 39.82 -8.26 -36.29
C ALA A 413 38.68 -9.04 -35.60
N PHE A 414 38.34 -8.71 -34.35
CA PHE A 414 37.25 -9.29 -33.58
C PHE A 414 36.61 -8.19 -32.73
N PHE A 415 35.28 -8.01 -32.89
CA PHE A 415 34.50 -6.85 -32.39
C PHE A 415 35.16 -5.48 -32.64
N PRO A 416 34.98 -4.91 -33.85
CA PRO A 416 35.24 -3.49 -34.12
C PRO A 416 34.57 -2.57 -33.09
N GLY A 417 35.19 -1.41 -32.84
CA GLY A 417 34.82 -0.53 -31.73
C GLY A 417 33.38 -0.01 -31.76
N ASP A 418 32.84 0.30 -32.95
CA ASP A 418 31.45 0.70 -33.16
C ASP A 418 30.45 -0.37 -32.68
N GLN A 419 30.70 -1.64 -33.03
CA GLN A 419 29.92 -2.78 -32.56
C GLN A 419 30.07 -2.96 -31.05
N MET A 420 31.27 -2.76 -30.52
CA MET A 420 31.58 -2.96 -29.11
C MET A 420 30.93 -1.93 -28.17
N ILE A 421 30.72 -0.68 -28.61
CA ILE A 421 29.94 0.34 -27.88
C ILE A 421 28.51 -0.17 -27.61
N PHE A 422 27.80 -0.54 -28.69
CA PHE A 422 26.42 -1.01 -28.59
C PHE A 422 26.31 -2.46 -28.08
N PHE A 423 27.41 -3.21 -28.01
CA PHE A 423 27.50 -4.49 -27.29
C PHE A 423 27.58 -4.25 -25.78
N ALA A 424 28.49 -3.38 -25.32
CA ALA A 424 28.68 -3.08 -23.90
C ALA A 424 27.41 -2.49 -23.24
N LEU A 425 26.65 -1.64 -23.95
CA LEU A 425 25.34 -1.16 -23.48
C LEU A 425 24.35 -2.32 -23.17
N LYS A 426 24.38 -3.41 -23.95
CA LYS A 426 23.48 -4.56 -23.75
C LYS A 426 23.83 -5.39 -22.51
N TRP A 427 25.10 -5.45 -22.09
CA TRP A 427 25.54 -6.28 -20.96
C TRP A 427 25.10 -5.76 -19.58
N ILE A 428 24.58 -4.53 -19.51
CA ILE A 428 23.93 -3.99 -18.30
C ILE A 428 22.55 -4.66 -18.08
N VAL A 429 21.90 -5.14 -19.16
CA VAL A 429 20.51 -5.64 -19.12
C VAL A 429 20.35 -7.02 -18.45
N PRO A 430 21.22 -8.03 -18.66
CA PRO A 430 21.13 -9.31 -17.94
C PRO A 430 21.17 -9.17 -16.41
N VAL A 431 21.82 -8.13 -15.88
CA VAL A 431 21.87 -7.86 -14.42
C VAL A 431 20.50 -7.46 -13.89
N LEU A 432 19.70 -6.72 -14.67
CA LEU A 432 18.30 -6.39 -14.32
C LEU A 432 17.40 -7.63 -14.27
N LEU A 433 17.65 -8.62 -15.13
CA LEU A 433 16.90 -9.87 -15.15
C LEU A 433 17.29 -10.79 -13.97
N ALA A 434 18.59 -10.90 -13.68
CA ALA A 434 19.12 -11.73 -12.60
C ALA A 434 18.94 -11.14 -11.18
N GLY A 435 18.80 -9.81 -11.05
CA GLY A 435 18.62 -9.13 -9.76
C GLY A 435 17.21 -9.21 -9.16
N SER A 436 16.27 -9.88 -9.83
CA SER A 436 14.93 -10.18 -9.33
C SER A 436 14.80 -11.69 -9.08
N PRO A 437 14.15 -12.15 -7.99
CA PRO A 437 14.03 -13.57 -7.70
C PRO A 437 13.27 -14.30 -8.83
N PRO A 438 13.66 -15.54 -9.15
CA PRO A 438 12.94 -16.35 -10.14
C PRO A 438 11.54 -16.66 -9.63
N CYS A 439 10.52 -16.38 -10.44
CA CYS A 439 9.21 -16.95 -10.22
C CYS A 439 9.26 -18.46 -10.55
N PRO A 440 8.49 -19.32 -9.86
CA PRO A 440 8.18 -20.64 -10.36
C PRO A 440 7.63 -20.55 -11.79
N CYS A 441 7.95 -21.54 -12.63
CA CYS A 441 7.48 -21.57 -14.01
C CYS A 441 5.96 -21.69 -14.04
N ALA A 442 5.27 -20.65 -14.52
CA ALA A 442 3.86 -20.78 -14.89
C ALA A 442 3.73 -21.84 -16.00
N PRO A 443 2.75 -22.76 -15.92
CA PRO A 443 2.52 -23.74 -16.97
C PRO A 443 2.14 -23.05 -18.29
N PRO A 444 2.41 -23.66 -19.46
CA PRO A 444 2.09 -23.08 -20.74
C PRO A 444 0.57 -22.94 -20.92
N LEU A 445 0.11 -21.74 -21.29
CA LEU A 445 -1.27 -21.50 -21.70
C LEU A 445 -1.65 -22.42 -22.87
N PRO A 446 -2.80 -23.12 -22.81
CA PRO A 446 -3.21 -24.04 -23.88
C PRO A 446 -3.47 -23.29 -25.19
N SER A 447 -2.91 -23.81 -26.29
CA SER A 447 -2.88 -23.15 -27.59
C SER A 447 -4.18 -23.29 -28.38
N SER A 448 -5.30 -22.79 -27.84
CA SER A 448 -6.63 -22.98 -28.44
C SER A 448 -7.62 -21.84 -28.20
N ASN A 449 -7.35 -20.64 -28.74
CA ASN A 449 -8.39 -19.67 -29.14
C ASN A 449 -7.86 -18.53 -30.02
N LEU A 450 -7.52 -18.83 -31.28
CA LEU A 450 -7.34 -17.83 -32.34
C LEU A 450 -8.59 -17.80 -33.22
N ARG A 451 -9.42 -16.75 -33.08
CA ARG A 451 -10.42 -16.37 -34.08
C ARG A 451 -10.07 -14.98 -34.64
N PRO A 452 -10.17 -14.76 -35.97
CA PRO A 452 -9.74 -13.50 -36.59
C PRO A 452 -10.76 -12.37 -36.37
N LEU A 453 -10.28 -11.21 -35.89
CA LEU A 453 -11.05 -9.97 -35.86
C LEU A 453 -11.08 -9.31 -37.25
N PHE A 454 -12.05 -9.69 -38.08
CA PHE A 454 -12.42 -8.93 -39.28
C PHE A 454 -13.93 -8.96 -39.52
N SER A 455 -14.63 -7.94 -39.02
CA SER A 455 -15.92 -7.49 -39.56
C SER A 455 -16.01 -5.97 -39.41
N SER A 456 -16.61 -5.31 -40.40
CA SER A 456 -16.67 -3.85 -40.51
C SER A 456 -17.86 -3.27 -39.73
N PRO A 457 -17.77 -2.01 -39.24
CA PRO A 457 -18.92 -1.35 -38.62
C PRO A 457 -19.98 -0.98 -39.67
N PRO A 458 -21.28 -1.21 -39.41
CA PRO A 458 -22.36 -0.68 -40.22
C PRO A 458 -22.53 0.84 -40.00
N PRO A 459 -23.16 1.57 -40.95
CA PRO A 459 -23.08 3.03 -41.00
C PRO A 459 -24.11 3.77 -40.11
N LEU A 460 -23.74 4.98 -39.72
CA LEU A 460 -24.67 5.99 -39.21
C LEU A 460 -25.68 6.39 -40.30
N SER A 461 -26.98 6.38 -39.95
CA SER A 461 -28.03 7.03 -40.73
C SER A 461 -28.64 8.16 -39.92
N PHE A 462 -28.95 9.27 -40.59
CA PHE A 462 -29.49 10.50 -40.01
C PHE A 462 -30.93 10.73 -40.48
N SER A 463 -31.57 11.75 -39.90
CA SER A 463 -32.77 12.44 -40.43
C SER A 463 -34.13 11.79 -40.06
N PRO A 464 -35.28 12.52 -40.20
CA PRO A 464 -35.89 13.04 -38.97
C PRO A 464 -37.43 13.02 -38.91
N SER A 465 -38.01 13.02 -37.71
CA SER A 465 -39.34 13.59 -37.50
C SER A 465 -39.62 13.94 -36.03
N CYS A 466 -40.21 15.11 -35.82
CA CYS A 466 -40.95 15.44 -34.61
C CYS A 466 -42.43 15.55 -35.02
N PRO A 467 -43.35 15.03 -34.20
CA PRO A 467 -44.62 15.72 -34.02
C PRO A 467 -44.91 15.98 -32.54
N SER A 468 -45.58 17.10 -32.28
CA SER A 468 -45.94 17.57 -30.94
C SER A 468 -47.37 17.18 -30.57
N SER A 469 -47.55 16.54 -29.41
CA SER A 469 -48.85 16.49 -28.71
C SER A 469 -48.73 16.03 -27.25
N LEU A 470 -49.09 16.92 -26.32
CA LEU A 470 -49.72 16.56 -25.03
C LEU A 470 -51.19 16.22 -25.31
N PRO A 471 -51.92 15.40 -24.50
CA PRO A 471 -51.95 15.41 -23.01
C PRO A 471 -52.16 13.98 -22.41
N PRO A 472 -52.77 13.79 -21.21
CA PRO A 472 -52.64 14.45 -19.91
C PRO A 472 -52.09 13.49 -18.81
N MET A 473 -52.11 13.91 -17.54
CA MET A 473 -51.79 13.06 -16.36
C MET A 473 -52.70 11.83 -16.23
N GLY A 474 -52.24 10.76 -15.55
CA GLY A 474 -53.24 9.80 -15.00
C GLY A 474 -52.88 8.37 -14.56
N ARG A 475 -51.63 7.91 -14.45
CA ARG A 475 -51.32 6.61 -13.78
C ARG A 475 -49.84 6.45 -13.40
N LYS A 476 -49.54 6.28 -12.11
CA LYS A 476 -48.24 5.78 -11.64
C LYS A 476 -48.17 4.26 -11.86
N ILE A 477 -47.66 3.84 -13.02
CA ILE A 477 -47.28 2.44 -13.21
C ILE A 477 -46.03 2.20 -12.37
N LYS A 478 -46.13 1.40 -11.30
CA LYS A 478 -44.96 0.84 -10.61
C LYS A 478 -44.25 -0.09 -11.60
N VAL A 479 -43.24 0.42 -12.30
CA VAL A 479 -42.31 -0.43 -13.05
C VAL A 479 -41.53 -1.25 -12.03
N LYS A 480 -41.95 -2.51 -11.78
CA LYS A 480 -41.08 -3.49 -11.14
C LYS A 480 -39.85 -3.63 -12.03
N LYS A 481 -38.74 -2.96 -11.68
CA LYS A 481 -37.42 -3.34 -12.20
C LYS A 481 -37.27 -4.83 -11.90
N LYS A 482 -37.05 -5.67 -12.92
CA LYS A 482 -36.49 -7.00 -12.65
C LYS A 482 -35.19 -6.78 -11.89
N LYS A 483 -35.10 -7.31 -10.66
CA LYS A 483 -33.85 -7.42 -9.93
C LYS A 483 -32.92 -8.22 -10.87
N ALA A 484 -31.77 -7.66 -11.24
CA ALA A 484 -30.79 -8.43 -11.99
C ALA A 484 -30.35 -9.60 -11.10
N SER A 485 -30.13 -10.78 -11.69
CA SER A 485 -29.58 -11.92 -10.96
C SER A 485 -28.22 -11.53 -10.40
N SER A 486 -28.13 -11.37 -9.08
CA SER A 486 -26.87 -11.10 -8.38
C SER A 486 -25.95 -12.29 -8.58
N LYS A 487 -24.86 -12.11 -9.32
CA LYS A 487 -23.81 -13.11 -9.41
C LYS A 487 -23.18 -13.25 -8.02
N VAL A 488 -23.19 -14.47 -7.46
CA VAL A 488 -22.42 -14.78 -6.25
C VAL A 488 -20.94 -14.57 -6.56
N TRP A 489 -20.28 -13.69 -5.82
CA TRP A 489 -18.86 -13.40 -5.98
C TRP A 489 -18.02 -14.49 -5.33
N GLN A 490 -16.95 -14.90 -6.02
CA GLN A 490 -16.17 -16.10 -5.64
C GLN A 490 -14.77 -15.74 -5.09
N PRO A 491 -14.46 -16.07 -3.82
CA PRO A 491 -13.17 -15.79 -3.20
C PRO A 491 -11.97 -16.27 -4.02
N GLY A 492 -11.20 -15.33 -4.56
CA GLY A 492 -9.97 -15.60 -5.32
C GLY A 492 -10.17 -16.11 -6.76
N VAL A 493 -11.42 -16.21 -7.24
CA VAL A 493 -11.74 -16.47 -8.66
C VAL A 493 -12.24 -15.18 -9.32
N ASP A 494 -13.12 -14.44 -8.65
CA ASP A 494 -13.61 -13.15 -9.11
C ASP A 494 -12.75 -11.97 -8.63
N THR A 495 -12.32 -11.12 -9.57
CA THR A 495 -11.61 -9.88 -9.26
C THR A 495 -12.58 -8.69 -9.24
N LEU A 496 -12.65 -7.97 -8.11
CA LEU A 496 -13.37 -6.70 -8.01
C LEU A 496 -12.78 -5.66 -8.98
N GLU A 497 -13.60 -4.99 -9.79
CA GLU A 497 -13.17 -3.84 -10.59
C GLU A 497 -13.11 -2.54 -9.76
N GLU A 498 -12.43 -1.52 -10.30
CA GLU A 498 -12.08 -0.26 -9.63
C GLU A 498 -13.34 0.62 -9.41
N GLY A 499 -14.02 0.40 -8.28
CA GLY A 499 -15.27 1.07 -7.89
C GLY A 499 -16.46 0.12 -7.65
N GLU A 500 -16.24 -1.19 -7.71
CA GLU A 500 -17.21 -2.19 -7.23
C GLU A 500 -17.06 -2.42 -5.72
N GLU A 501 -18.17 -2.70 -5.03
CA GLU A 501 -18.21 -3.03 -3.60
C GLU A 501 -18.95 -4.35 -3.38
N LEU A 502 -18.42 -5.22 -2.50
CA LEU A 502 -19.08 -6.46 -2.13
C LEU A 502 -20.30 -6.16 -1.24
N GLN A 503 -21.49 -6.47 -1.74
CA GLN A 503 -22.70 -6.53 -0.91
C GLN A 503 -22.82 -7.93 -0.33
N PHE A 504 -22.88 -8.04 1.00
CA PHE A 504 -23.14 -9.31 1.67
C PHE A 504 -24.58 -9.77 1.38
N ASP A 505 -24.80 -11.09 1.36
CA ASP A 505 -26.16 -11.63 1.33
C ASP A 505 -26.77 -11.61 2.75
N PRO A 506 -27.89 -10.90 2.99
CA PRO A 506 -28.56 -10.92 4.29
C PRO A 506 -29.15 -12.28 4.66
N GLN A 507 -29.27 -13.24 3.73
CA GLN A 507 -29.72 -14.60 4.04
C GLN A 507 -28.65 -15.41 4.78
N ALA A 508 -27.36 -15.23 4.44
CA ALA A 508 -26.22 -15.97 5.01
C ALA A 508 -25.90 -15.66 6.49
N TYR A 509 -26.62 -14.72 7.12
CA TYR A 509 -26.41 -14.31 8.51
C TYR A 509 -27.72 -14.32 9.30
N ASN A 510 -27.70 -14.85 10.51
CA ASN A 510 -28.75 -14.65 11.52
C ASN A 510 -28.64 -13.27 12.18
N TYR A 511 -27.43 -12.72 12.24
CA TYR A 511 -27.13 -11.33 12.61
C TYR A 511 -25.83 -10.87 11.96
N LEU A 512 -25.78 -9.62 11.49
CA LEU A 512 -24.54 -8.94 11.07
C LEU A 512 -24.66 -7.43 11.30
N ARG A 513 -23.77 -6.88 12.14
CA ARG A 513 -23.62 -5.43 12.35
C ARG A 513 -22.16 -5.06 12.59
N GLY A 514 -21.71 -3.97 11.97
CA GLY A 514 -20.45 -3.31 12.30
C GLY A 514 -20.64 -2.23 13.37
N PHE A 515 -19.62 -2.01 14.19
CA PHE A 515 -19.53 -0.88 15.14
C PHE A 515 -18.08 -0.39 15.27
N ASN A 516 -17.89 0.80 15.84
CA ASN A 516 -16.57 1.37 16.08
C ASN A 516 -16.57 2.17 17.39
N ILE A 517 -15.46 2.14 18.13
CA ILE A 517 -15.31 2.80 19.44
C ILE A 517 -14.41 4.06 19.40
N GLY A 518 -13.82 4.36 18.24
CA GLY A 518 -13.07 5.58 17.94
C GLY A 518 -11.79 5.32 17.15
N TRP A 519 -10.89 4.50 17.69
CA TRP A 519 -9.65 4.08 17.03
C TRP A 519 -9.70 2.59 16.66
N PRO A 520 -8.92 2.13 15.66
CA PRO A 520 -8.69 0.71 15.41
C PRO A 520 -8.13 0.02 16.65
N CYS A 521 -8.45 -1.27 16.82
CA CYS A 521 -7.99 -2.09 17.94
C CYS A 521 -7.22 -3.30 17.44
N LEU A 522 -5.96 -3.45 17.86
CA LEU A 522 -5.16 -4.65 17.61
C LEU A 522 -5.75 -5.88 18.32
N SER A 523 -6.42 -5.65 19.44
CA SER A 523 -6.94 -6.70 20.30
C SER A 523 -8.14 -6.22 21.10
N PHE A 524 -9.02 -7.16 21.41
CA PHE A 524 -10.11 -7.01 22.36
C PHE A 524 -10.28 -8.32 23.14
N ASP A 525 -11.23 -8.36 24.06
CA ASP A 525 -11.74 -9.59 24.68
C ASP A 525 -13.21 -9.41 25.07
N VAL A 526 -13.93 -10.53 25.17
CA VAL A 526 -15.36 -10.58 25.49
C VAL A 526 -15.55 -10.78 26.99
N VAL A 527 -16.03 -9.74 27.68
CA VAL A 527 -16.22 -9.76 29.12
C VAL A 527 -17.45 -10.61 29.46
N ARG A 528 -17.24 -11.67 30.24
CA ARG A 528 -18.33 -12.53 30.71
C ARG A 528 -19.28 -11.77 31.64
N ASP A 529 -20.59 -11.93 31.42
CA ASP A 529 -21.65 -11.28 32.18
C ASP A 529 -22.50 -12.28 33.00
N GLN A 530 -23.41 -11.75 33.81
CA GLN A 530 -24.31 -12.54 34.67
C GLN A 530 -25.69 -12.79 34.03
N LEU A 531 -25.86 -12.58 32.72
CA LEU A 531 -27.16 -12.65 32.03
C LEU A 531 -27.56 -14.08 31.60
N GLY A 532 -26.67 -15.07 31.79
CA GLY A 532 -26.91 -16.48 31.49
C GLY A 532 -25.69 -17.14 30.86
N LEU A 533 -25.42 -18.41 31.21
CA LEU A 533 -24.24 -19.15 30.73
C LEU A 533 -24.31 -19.50 29.24
N VAL A 534 -25.51 -19.78 28.73
CA VAL A 534 -25.79 -20.03 27.31
C VAL A 534 -27.06 -19.28 26.96
N ARG A 535 -27.00 -18.39 25.97
CA ARG A 535 -28.11 -17.52 25.54
C ARG A 535 -28.38 -17.71 24.05
N SER A 536 -29.52 -18.32 23.74
CA SER A 536 -29.98 -18.65 22.37
C SER A 536 -31.04 -17.70 21.82
N GLU A 537 -31.75 -16.97 22.69
CA GLU A 537 -32.87 -16.10 22.34
C GLU A 537 -32.51 -14.60 22.32
N PHE A 538 -33.08 -13.88 21.35
CA PHE A 538 -32.97 -12.41 21.23
C PHE A 538 -33.97 -11.68 22.14
N PRO A 539 -33.67 -10.45 22.61
CA PRO A 539 -32.46 -9.66 22.34
C PRO A 539 -31.25 -10.12 23.15
N HIS A 540 -30.07 -10.02 22.55
CA HIS A 540 -28.81 -10.22 23.27
C HIS A 540 -28.25 -8.91 23.84
N THR A 541 -27.31 -9.06 24.77
CA THR A 541 -26.44 -7.99 25.28
C THR A 541 -25.03 -8.54 25.44
N LEU A 542 -24.03 -7.80 25.01
CA LEU A 542 -22.60 -8.15 25.02
C LEU A 542 -21.83 -7.13 25.86
N TYR A 543 -20.81 -7.58 26.58
CA TYR A 543 -19.80 -6.72 27.21
C TYR A 543 -18.42 -7.04 26.64
N GLY A 544 -17.54 -6.04 26.56
CA GLY A 544 -16.21 -6.21 26.00
C GLY A 544 -15.21 -5.18 26.50
N VAL A 545 -13.92 -5.53 26.37
CA VAL A 545 -12.80 -4.61 26.55
C VAL A 545 -11.93 -4.61 25.31
N ALA A 546 -11.57 -3.44 24.80
CA ALA A 546 -10.77 -3.29 23.59
C ALA A 546 -9.61 -2.33 23.81
N GLY A 547 -8.45 -2.67 23.24
CA GLY A 547 -7.24 -1.87 23.32
C GLY A 547 -6.98 -1.12 22.02
N THR A 548 -6.91 0.21 22.05
CA THR A 548 -6.70 1.00 20.84
C THR A 548 -5.27 0.96 20.31
N GLN A 549 -5.14 1.26 19.02
CA GLN A 549 -3.92 1.68 18.35
C GLN A 549 -4.16 3.06 17.71
N ALA A 550 -4.00 4.12 18.50
CA ALA A 550 -4.06 5.51 18.08
C ALA A 550 -2.70 5.98 17.54
N GLU A 551 -2.71 6.99 16.65
CA GLU A 551 -1.48 7.55 16.06
C GLU A 551 -0.48 8.11 17.09
N ARG A 552 -0.95 8.52 18.27
CA ARG A 552 -0.11 9.04 19.36
C ARG A 552 -0.26 8.18 20.61
N ALA A 553 0.86 7.84 21.25
CA ALA A 553 0.90 7.04 22.47
C ALA A 553 -0.05 7.53 23.59
N SER A 554 -0.25 8.85 23.71
CA SER A 554 -1.12 9.50 24.70
C SER A 554 -2.60 9.62 24.30
N TRP A 555 -2.97 9.23 23.08
CA TRP A 555 -4.37 9.15 22.61
C TRP A 555 -4.96 7.75 22.76
N ASN A 556 -4.16 6.79 23.23
CA ASN A 556 -4.62 5.43 23.47
C ASN A 556 -5.46 5.30 24.72
N TYR A 557 -6.46 4.42 24.65
CA TYR A 557 -7.30 4.05 25.77
C TYR A 557 -7.71 2.58 25.69
N ILE A 558 -8.07 2.04 26.85
CA ILE A 558 -8.88 0.82 26.94
C ILE A 558 -10.34 1.28 26.86
N GLY A 559 -11.05 0.82 25.83
CA GLY A 559 -12.49 0.99 25.73
C GLY A 559 -13.19 -0.18 26.42
N ILE A 560 -13.88 0.10 27.52
CA ILE A 560 -14.80 -0.86 28.17
C ILE A 560 -16.20 -0.55 27.62
N PHE A 561 -16.86 -1.53 27.03
CA PHE A 561 -18.13 -1.31 26.32
C PHE A 561 -19.20 -2.36 26.62
N LYS A 562 -20.45 -1.94 26.41
CA LYS A 562 -21.67 -2.75 26.47
C LYS A 562 -22.47 -2.48 25.20
N ILE A 563 -22.88 -3.53 24.49
CA ILE A 563 -23.81 -3.42 23.35
C ILE A 563 -25.09 -4.15 23.76
N CYS A 564 -26.21 -3.45 23.78
CA CYS A 564 -27.52 -4.02 24.11
C CYS A 564 -28.50 -3.88 22.93
N ASN A 565 -29.69 -4.47 23.05
CA ASN A 565 -30.71 -4.50 21.98
C ASN A 565 -30.20 -5.15 20.67
N ILE A 566 -29.37 -6.19 20.80
CA ILE A 566 -28.89 -6.99 19.67
C ILE A 566 -30.05 -7.89 19.23
N ASN A 567 -30.72 -7.52 18.13
CA ASN A 567 -31.83 -8.27 17.53
C ASN A 567 -31.42 -8.87 16.18
N GLY A 568 -31.58 -10.18 16.02
CA GLY A 568 -31.44 -10.90 14.75
C GLY A 568 -32.73 -11.61 14.35
N LYS A 569 -32.65 -12.47 13.33
CA LYS A 569 -33.80 -13.29 12.90
C LYS A 569 -34.25 -14.19 14.06
N LYS A 570 -35.55 -14.20 14.40
CA LYS A 570 -36.08 -15.15 15.38
C LYS A 570 -35.84 -16.58 14.89
N ARG A 571 -35.36 -17.44 15.79
CA ARG A 571 -35.27 -18.88 15.54
C ARG A 571 -36.68 -19.47 15.72
N GLU A 572 -37.18 -20.17 14.71
CA GLU A 572 -38.32 -21.07 14.92
C GLU A 572 -37.77 -22.40 15.46
N PRO A 573 -38.37 -23.00 16.51
CA PRO A 573 -37.95 -24.29 17.00
C PRO A 573 -38.31 -25.37 15.99
N ILE A 574 -37.32 -26.20 15.61
CA ILE A 574 -37.55 -27.36 14.74
C ILE A 574 -38.60 -28.26 15.42
N PRO A 575 -39.70 -28.64 14.74
CA PRO A 575 -40.72 -29.50 15.34
C PRO A 575 -40.14 -30.88 15.65
N ALA A 576 -40.50 -31.43 16.82
CA ALA A 576 -39.96 -32.69 17.33
C ALA A 576 -40.20 -33.92 16.43
N SER A 577 -41.02 -33.80 15.38
CA SER A 577 -41.18 -34.78 14.31
C SER A 577 -39.93 -34.97 13.44
N ALA A 578 -38.89 -34.14 13.57
CA ALA A 578 -37.63 -34.28 12.84
C ALA A 578 -36.63 -35.30 13.45
N ILE A 579 -37.00 -35.99 14.53
CA ILE A 579 -36.11 -36.91 15.27
C ILE A 579 -36.34 -38.39 14.89
N ASP A 580 -37.55 -38.77 14.48
CA ASP A 580 -37.86 -40.10 13.94
C ASP A 580 -37.98 -40.05 12.40
N GLY A 581 -37.45 -41.05 11.71
CA GLY A 581 -37.34 -41.09 10.25
C GLY A 581 -38.62 -41.47 9.48
N ASP A 582 -38.56 -41.28 8.16
CA ASP A 582 -39.60 -41.52 7.13
C ASP A 582 -40.90 -40.71 7.26
N SER A 583 -41.05 -39.64 6.45
CA SER A 583 -41.85 -39.71 5.21
C SER A 583 -41.97 -38.40 4.41
N ASP A 584 -41.94 -38.55 3.08
CA ASP A 584 -42.54 -37.79 1.98
C ASP A 584 -42.92 -36.28 2.10
N MET A 585 -42.28 -35.49 1.22
CA MET A 585 -42.80 -34.42 0.33
C MET A 585 -43.87 -33.40 0.76
N ASP A 586 -43.65 -32.18 0.23
CA ASP A 586 -44.64 -31.13 -0.10
C ASP A 586 -45.44 -30.46 1.05
N SER A 587 -44.86 -29.38 1.58
CA SER A 587 -45.65 -28.20 1.95
C SER A 587 -44.90 -26.89 1.68
N GLU A 588 -45.28 -26.16 0.63
CA GLU A 588 -44.94 -24.73 0.53
C GLU A 588 -45.75 -23.97 1.58
N SER A 589 -45.07 -23.36 2.56
CA SER A 589 -45.64 -22.34 3.42
C SER A 589 -45.06 -20.98 3.04
N SER A 590 -45.84 -20.21 2.28
CA SER A 590 -45.54 -18.80 2.03
C SER A 590 -45.81 -17.99 3.30
N SER A 591 -44.77 -17.77 4.11
CA SER A 591 -44.76 -16.64 5.05
C SER A 591 -44.53 -15.35 4.26
N ASP A 592 -45.41 -14.37 4.45
CA ASP A 592 -45.42 -13.13 3.65
C ASP A 592 -44.15 -12.30 3.90
N GLU A 593 -43.64 -11.66 2.84
CA GLU A 593 -42.67 -10.56 2.94
C GLU A 593 -43.35 -9.32 3.55
N GLU A 594 -43.59 -9.33 4.86
CA GLU A 594 -43.83 -8.07 5.58
C GLU A 594 -42.52 -7.27 5.61
N ASP A 595 -42.50 -6.17 4.86
CA ASP A 595 -41.51 -5.09 4.97
C ASP A 595 -41.61 -4.45 6.37
N GLU A 596 -41.15 -5.17 7.41
CA GLU A 596 -40.97 -4.66 8.79
C GLU A 596 -39.99 -3.48 8.74
N ALA A 597 -40.56 -2.29 8.63
CA ALA A 597 -39.81 -1.05 8.54
C ALA A 597 -38.99 -0.89 9.81
N VAL A 598 -37.65 -0.89 9.68
CA VAL A 598 -36.70 -0.94 10.80
C VAL A 598 -37.06 0.10 11.86
N ASN A 599 -37.72 -0.38 12.91
CA ASN A 599 -38.29 0.45 13.95
C ASN A 599 -37.13 0.96 14.81
N GLU A 600 -37.02 2.27 15.06
CA GLU A 600 -35.80 2.86 15.65
C GLU A 600 -35.49 2.25 17.03
N ASP A 601 -36.54 1.86 17.77
CA ASP A 601 -36.49 1.12 19.04
C ASP A 601 -35.80 -0.27 18.97
N THR A 602 -35.47 -0.80 17.78
CA THR A 602 -34.89 -2.14 17.58
C THR A 602 -33.40 -2.16 17.25
N MET A 603 -32.77 -1.00 17.07
CA MET A 603 -31.33 -0.92 16.77
C MET A 603 -30.45 -1.24 18.00
N PRO A 604 -29.28 -1.87 17.81
CA PRO A 604 -28.35 -2.13 18.90
C PRO A 604 -27.73 -0.83 19.41
N ILE A 605 -27.65 -0.68 20.74
CA ILE A 605 -27.14 0.52 21.41
C ILE A 605 -25.77 0.20 22.01
N LEU A 606 -24.74 0.93 21.57
CA LEU A 606 -23.39 0.90 22.11
C LEU A 606 -23.25 1.91 23.25
N HIS A 607 -22.82 1.43 24.43
CA HIS A 607 -22.33 2.22 25.54
C HIS A 607 -20.83 1.99 25.72
N LEU A 608 -20.07 3.05 25.98
CA LEU A 608 -18.61 3.06 26.02
C LEU A 608 -18.10 3.86 27.22
N LYS A 609 -17.05 3.36 27.87
CA LYS A 609 -16.22 4.08 28.85
C LYS A 609 -14.77 3.95 28.40
N LYS A 610 -14.02 5.05 28.44
CA LYS A 610 -12.64 5.12 27.95
C LYS A 610 -11.69 5.31 29.14
N VAL A 611 -10.69 4.47 29.29
CA VAL A 611 -9.63 4.57 30.32
C VAL A 611 -8.29 4.83 29.65
N ALA A 612 -7.57 5.89 30.02
CA ALA A 612 -6.29 6.25 29.42
C ALA A 612 -5.26 5.12 29.54
N HIS A 613 -4.59 4.78 28.43
CA HIS A 613 -3.50 3.80 28.38
C HIS A 613 -2.19 4.47 27.96
N ALA A 614 -1.06 3.99 28.49
CA ALA A 614 0.27 4.50 28.14
C ALA A 614 0.83 3.72 26.94
N GLY A 615 0.71 4.29 25.74
CA GLY A 615 1.08 3.62 24.50
C GLY A 615 -0.02 2.72 23.93
N CYS A 616 0.22 2.10 22.78
CA CYS A 616 -0.72 1.21 22.11
C CYS A 616 -0.91 -0.09 22.91
N VAL A 617 -2.11 -0.68 22.82
CA VAL A 617 -2.41 -1.97 23.44
C VAL A 617 -2.23 -3.09 22.41
N ASN A 618 -1.13 -3.83 22.52
CA ASN A 618 -0.79 -4.93 21.61
C ASN A 618 -1.70 -6.15 21.84
N ARG A 619 -2.05 -6.44 23.09
CA ARG A 619 -3.09 -7.43 23.45
C ARG A 619 -3.79 -7.08 24.75
N ILE A 620 -5.09 -7.39 24.86
CA ILE A 620 -5.88 -7.31 26.10
C ILE A 620 -6.60 -8.64 26.35
N ARG A 621 -6.66 -9.08 27.62
CA ARG A 621 -7.44 -10.26 28.06
C ARG A 621 -8.08 -10.04 29.43
N SER A 622 -9.34 -10.39 29.55
CA SER A 622 -10.14 -10.46 30.78
C SER A 622 -9.94 -11.80 31.49
N MET A 623 -10.05 -11.79 32.82
CA MET A 623 -9.88 -13.02 33.61
C MET A 623 -11.18 -13.82 33.64
N ASN A 624 -11.16 -15.09 33.21
CA ASN A 624 -12.36 -15.94 33.13
C ASN A 624 -13.14 -16.08 34.46
N GLN A 625 -12.44 -16.04 35.60
CA GLN A 625 -13.03 -16.18 36.94
C GLN A 625 -13.51 -14.83 37.52
N GLU A 626 -12.83 -13.73 37.18
CA GLU A 626 -13.12 -12.37 37.65
C GLU A 626 -13.07 -11.40 36.46
N PRO A 627 -14.11 -11.35 35.60
CA PRO A 627 -14.04 -10.67 34.28
C PRO A 627 -13.80 -9.15 34.32
N HIS A 628 -13.93 -8.54 35.50
CA HIS A 628 -13.58 -7.15 35.74
C HIS A 628 -12.06 -6.91 35.85
N ILE A 629 -11.28 -7.94 36.16
CA ILE A 629 -9.83 -7.91 36.12
C ILE A 629 -9.37 -8.20 34.69
N CYS A 630 -8.62 -7.26 34.11
CA CYS A 630 -8.10 -7.35 32.75
C CYS A 630 -6.59 -7.08 32.73
N ALA A 631 -5.85 -7.79 31.90
CA ALA A 631 -4.44 -7.50 31.65
C ALA A 631 -4.25 -6.94 30.23
N THR A 632 -3.45 -5.88 30.11
CA THR A 632 -2.94 -5.38 28.83
C THR A 632 -1.45 -5.68 28.68
N TRP A 633 -1.06 -5.98 27.45
CA TRP A 633 0.30 -5.84 26.97
C TRP A 633 0.42 -4.54 26.17
N GLY A 634 1.36 -3.67 26.52
CA GLY A 634 1.65 -2.43 25.80
C GLY A 634 2.89 -2.48 24.90
N ASP A 635 2.89 -1.66 23.84
CA ASP A 635 4.06 -1.38 23.00
C ASP A 635 5.28 -0.89 23.82
N THR A 636 5.04 -0.18 24.93
CA THR A 636 6.05 0.31 25.89
C THR A 636 6.87 -0.77 26.61
N GLY A 637 6.68 -2.05 26.28
CA GLY A 637 7.35 -3.19 26.95
C GLY A 637 6.79 -3.51 28.34
N HIS A 638 5.65 -2.91 28.70
CA HIS A 638 4.99 -3.13 29.98
C HIS A 638 3.78 -4.06 29.84
N VAL A 639 3.61 -4.89 30.86
CA VAL A 639 2.36 -5.62 31.11
C VAL A 639 1.69 -5.00 32.32
N GLN A 640 0.39 -4.73 32.21
CA GLN A 640 -0.38 -3.97 33.20
C GLN A 640 -1.68 -4.72 33.54
N VAL A 641 -2.02 -4.83 34.81
CA VAL A 641 -3.26 -5.45 35.27
C VAL A 641 -4.18 -4.37 35.84
N TRP A 642 -5.44 -4.42 35.46
CA TRP A 642 -6.46 -3.40 35.68
C TRP A 642 -7.67 -4.00 36.38
N ASP A 643 -8.36 -3.20 37.20
CA ASP A 643 -9.69 -3.48 37.71
C ASP A 643 -10.68 -2.51 37.05
N PHE A 644 -11.69 -3.04 36.36
CA PHE A 644 -12.74 -2.27 35.68
C PHE A 644 -14.12 -2.43 36.33
N SER A 645 -14.21 -2.93 37.58
CA SER A 645 -15.47 -3.14 38.29
C SER A 645 -16.38 -1.92 38.30
N SER A 646 -15.81 -0.74 38.55
CA SER A 646 -16.53 0.54 38.58
C SER A 646 -17.14 0.91 37.22
N PHE A 647 -16.41 0.68 36.13
CA PHE A 647 -16.86 0.95 34.76
C PHE A 647 -17.89 -0.06 34.29
N LEU A 648 -17.68 -1.36 34.57
CA LEU A 648 -18.63 -2.42 34.22
C LEU A 648 -19.95 -2.29 34.98
N ASN A 649 -19.92 -1.94 36.27
CA ASN A 649 -21.13 -1.67 37.05
C ASN A 649 -21.89 -0.45 36.50
N SER A 650 -21.19 0.64 36.16
CA SER A 650 -21.80 1.83 35.52
C SER A 650 -22.40 1.52 34.14
N LEU A 651 -21.77 0.63 33.37
CA LEU A 651 -22.33 0.12 32.11
C LEU A 651 -23.54 -0.79 32.35
N ALA A 652 -23.53 -1.65 33.38
CA ALA A 652 -24.67 -2.48 33.74
C ALA A 652 -25.91 -1.63 34.09
N GLU A 653 -25.72 -0.57 34.88
CA GLU A 653 -26.75 0.42 35.24
C GLU A 653 -27.25 1.27 34.05
N SER A 654 -26.52 1.35 32.94
CA SER A 654 -26.94 2.09 31.74
C SER A 654 -28.14 1.40 31.07
N GLY A 655 -29.29 2.05 31.10
CA GLY A 655 -30.55 1.55 30.54
C GLY A 655 -30.62 1.61 29.00
N ALA A 656 -31.74 1.14 28.43
CA ALA A 656 -31.96 1.02 26.98
C ALA A 656 -32.18 2.36 26.23
N VAL A 657 -31.56 3.45 26.69
CA VAL A 657 -31.62 4.77 26.05
C VAL A 657 -30.20 5.28 25.86
N ALA A 658 -29.87 5.69 24.63
CA ALA A 658 -28.62 6.37 24.32
C ALA A 658 -28.61 7.77 24.95
N HIS A 659 -28.20 7.85 26.22
CA HIS A 659 -27.80 9.12 26.82
C HIS A 659 -26.58 9.69 26.07
N ASN A 660 -26.44 11.01 26.05
CA ASN A 660 -25.20 11.66 25.62
C ASN A 660 -24.07 11.21 26.55
N GLU A 661 -23.29 10.22 26.12
CA GLU A 661 -22.20 9.70 26.92
C GLU A 661 -21.08 10.75 27.00
N ASP A 662 -20.58 10.98 28.22
CA ASP A 662 -19.42 11.84 28.46
C ASP A 662 -18.22 11.21 27.75
N ASP A 663 -17.76 11.79 26.62
CA ASP A 663 -16.63 11.32 25.80
C ASP A 663 -15.26 11.52 26.49
N ARG A 664 -15.30 11.47 27.81
CA ARG A 664 -14.21 11.74 28.73
C ARG A 664 -13.38 10.49 28.90
N ILE A 665 -12.10 10.60 28.54
CA ILE A 665 -11.11 9.59 28.90
C ILE A 665 -10.84 9.72 30.41
N HIS A 666 -11.09 8.63 31.14
CA HIS A 666 -10.85 8.52 32.57
C HIS A 666 -9.40 8.14 32.84
N ASN A 667 -8.75 8.87 33.75
CA ASN A 667 -7.47 8.43 34.31
C ASN A 667 -7.75 7.39 35.41
N HIS A 668 -7.52 6.12 35.09
CA HIS A 668 -7.51 5.03 36.07
C HIS A 668 -6.05 4.57 36.31
N VAL A 669 -5.78 3.97 37.46
CA VAL A 669 -4.45 3.45 37.79
C VAL A 669 -4.48 1.92 37.69
N PRO A 670 -3.54 1.26 36.98
CA PRO A 670 -3.45 -0.19 36.98
C PRO A 670 -3.06 -0.71 38.36
N VAL A 671 -3.69 -1.82 38.76
CA VAL A 671 -3.45 -2.55 40.02
C VAL A 671 -2.00 -3.08 40.08
N LYS A 672 -1.42 -3.40 38.92
CA LYS A 672 -0.03 -3.85 38.78
C LYS A 672 0.57 -3.36 37.47
N ILE A 673 1.83 -2.95 37.50
CA ILE A 673 2.68 -2.74 36.32
C ILE A 673 3.90 -3.64 36.45
N PHE A 674 4.35 -4.23 35.35
CA PHE A 674 5.60 -4.97 35.23
C PHE A 674 6.37 -4.54 33.98
N GLY A 675 7.65 -4.20 34.18
CA GLY A 675 8.61 -3.87 33.12
C GLY A 675 9.87 -4.72 33.21
N GLY A 676 9.72 -6.03 33.47
CA GLY A 676 10.83 -6.99 33.45
C GLY A 676 11.07 -7.67 32.09
N HIS A 677 10.15 -7.45 31.14
CA HIS A 677 10.34 -7.81 29.74
C HIS A 677 11.42 -6.95 29.07
N LYS A 678 12.00 -7.45 27.97
CA LYS A 678 13.20 -6.85 27.34
C LYS A 678 12.97 -6.23 25.96
N ASP A 679 11.77 -6.40 25.42
CA ASP A 679 11.29 -5.79 24.19
C ASP A 679 9.75 -5.77 24.27
N GLU A 680 9.09 -5.25 23.24
CA GLU A 680 7.65 -5.40 23.06
C GLU A 680 7.23 -6.88 22.89
N GLY A 681 5.93 -7.13 22.89
CA GLY A 681 5.35 -8.46 22.81
C GLY A 681 3.86 -8.42 22.51
N TYR A 682 3.29 -9.62 22.39
CA TYR A 682 1.89 -9.85 21.99
C TYR A 682 1.28 -11.06 22.71
N ALA A 683 2.07 -11.91 23.37
CA ALA A 683 1.56 -13.10 24.05
C ALA A 683 1.10 -12.74 25.47
N ILE A 684 -0.20 -12.89 25.75
CA ILE A 684 -0.76 -12.77 27.09
C ILE A 684 -2.02 -13.65 27.21
N ASP A 685 -2.13 -14.44 28.28
CA ASP A 685 -3.32 -15.26 28.57
C ASP A 685 -3.48 -15.54 30.08
N TRP A 686 -4.72 -15.79 30.52
CA TRP A 686 -5.07 -16.14 31.90
C TRP A 686 -5.29 -17.65 32.06
N SER A 687 -4.82 -18.23 33.16
CA SER A 687 -5.13 -19.61 33.50
C SER A 687 -6.63 -19.79 33.74
N PRO A 688 -7.33 -20.69 33.02
CA PRO A 688 -8.74 -20.97 33.29
C PRO A 688 -8.94 -21.78 34.59
N LEU A 689 -7.87 -22.36 35.15
CA LEU A 689 -7.93 -23.23 36.33
C LEU A 689 -7.51 -22.54 37.63
N VAL A 690 -6.58 -21.58 37.57
CA VAL A 690 -6.06 -20.88 38.76
C VAL A 690 -6.38 -19.39 38.65
N THR A 691 -7.37 -18.93 39.42
CA THR A 691 -7.79 -17.53 39.51
C THR A 691 -6.59 -16.62 39.70
N GLY A 692 -6.48 -15.58 38.88
CA GLY A 692 -5.40 -14.61 38.95
C GLY A 692 -4.05 -15.09 38.44
N ARG A 693 -3.91 -16.32 37.91
CA ARG A 693 -2.64 -16.76 37.33
C ARG A 693 -2.55 -16.39 35.84
N LEU A 694 -1.43 -15.81 35.43
CA LEU A 694 -1.26 -15.17 34.11
C LEU A 694 0.11 -15.51 33.50
N VAL A 695 0.15 -15.56 32.16
CA VAL A 695 1.33 -15.80 31.33
C VAL A 695 1.55 -14.62 30.40
N SER A 696 2.78 -14.12 30.26
CA SER A 696 3.10 -13.01 29.35
C SER A 696 4.42 -13.24 28.60
N GLY A 697 4.49 -13.05 27.27
CA GLY A 697 5.69 -13.31 26.45
C GLY A 697 6.12 -12.21 25.47
N ASP A 698 7.41 -11.84 25.50
CA ASP A 698 8.03 -10.83 24.62
C ASP A 698 8.70 -11.39 23.35
N CYS A 699 8.92 -10.51 22.37
CA CYS A 699 9.62 -10.80 21.12
C CYS A 699 11.12 -11.15 21.32
N ASN A 700 11.65 -10.96 22.53
CA ASN A 700 13.02 -11.33 22.93
C ASN A 700 13.06 -12.68 23.70
N LYS A 701 12.05 -13.53 23.48
CA LYS A 701 11.94 -14.91 23.97
C LYS A 701 11.87 -15.05 25.50
N CYS A 702 11.49 -13.99 26.22
CA CYS A 702 11.26 -14.05 27.66
C CYS A 702 9.75 -14.18 27.93
N ILE A 703 9.32 -15.34 28.43
CA ILE A 703 7.95 -15.62 28.88
C ILE A 703 7.93 -15.56 30.42
N HIS A 704 7.02 -14.83 31.05
CA HIS A 704 7.02 -14.59 32.50
C HIS A 704 5.76 -15.12 33.19
N LEU A 705 5.97 -15.70 34.39
CA LEU A 705 4.94 -16.13 35.33
C LEU A 705 4.35 -14.96 36.08
N TRP A 706 3.03 -14.95 36.26
CA TRP A 706 2.33 -14.10 37.22
C TRP A 706 1.52 -14.97 38.19
N GLU A 707 2.05 -15.23 39.39
CA GLU A 707 1.30 -15.94 40.44
C GLU A 707 0.48 -14.94 41.26
N PRO A 708 -0.79 -15.26 41.58
CA PRO A 708 -1.59 -14.45 42.48
C PRO A 708 -1.01 -14.50 43.90
N THR A 709 -1.10 -13.37 44.59
CA THR A 709 -0.87 -13.21 46.02
C THR A 709 -2.04 -12.43 46.62
N SER A 710 -2.18 -12.40 47.94
CA SER A 710 -3.36 -11.86 48.64
C SER A 710 -3.86 -10.48 48.18
N ASN A 711 -2.97 -9.62 47.67
CA ASN A 711 -3.28 -8.25 47.27
C ASN A 711 -2.63 -7.82 45.93
N SER A 712 -1.94 -8.73 45.21
CA SER A 712 -1.14 -8.38 44.02
C SER A 712 -0.64 -9.62 43.28
N TRP A 713 0.22 -9.44 42.28
CA TRP A 713 0.93 -10.52 41.58
C TRP A 713 2.40 -10.57 41.97
N ASN A 714 2.92 -11.77 42.21
CA ASN A 714 4.35 -12.04 42.18
C ASN A 714 4.73 -12.43 40.74
N VAL A 715 5.76 -11.80 40.19
CA VAL A 715 6.17 -12.01 38.79
C VAL A 715 7.59 -12.51 38.76
N ASP A 716 7.82 -13.70 38.19
CA ASP A 716 9.16 -14.30 38.24
C ASP A 716 10.18 -13.49 37.45
N THR A 717 11.38 -13.34 38.02
CA THR A 717 12.51 -12.65 37.37
C THR A 717 13.24 -13.52 36.33
N ASN A 718 12.77 -14.75 36.12
CA ASN A 718 13.34 -15.74 35.22
C ASN A 718 12.22 -16.42 34.41
N PRO A 719 12.40 -16.69 33.10
CA PRO A 719 11.27 -17.03 32.25
C PRO A 719 10.76 -18.48 32.34
N PHE A 720 9.43 -18.65 32.21
CA PHE A 720 8.62 -19.88 32.30
C PHE A 720 7.24 -19.73 31.58
N TRP A 721 6.40 -20.78 31.65
CA TRP A 721 4.88 -21.24 31.15
C TRP A 721 4.15 -23.44 31.36
N SER A 722 3.17 -24.43 31.66
CA SER A 722 1.85 -24.69 32.41
C SER A 722 0.43 -23.98 32.32
N PRO A 723 -0.52 -24.23 31.37
CA PRO A 723 -1.67 -25.09 31.74
C PRO A 723 -2.47 -25.87 30.64
N THR A 724 -2.77 -27.15 30.94
CA THR A 724 -4.01 -27.90 30.58
C THR A 724 -4.41 -28.72 31.81
N GLU A 725 -3.43 -29.42 32.39
CA GLU A 725 -3.26 -29.45 33.85
C GLU A 725 -3.20 -28.00 34.40
N ALA A 726 -3.12 -27.79 35.73
CA ALA A 726 -2.51 -26.56 36.23
C ALA A 726 -1.01 -26.41 35.79
N ASP A 727 -0.49 -27.44 35.10
CA ASP A 727 0.89 -27.81 34.82
C ASP A 727 1.32 -27.98 33.32
N ILE A 728 0.56 -27.66 32.23
CA ILE A 728 1.13 -27.69 30.81
C ILE A 728 0.81 -26.50 29.79
N PHE A 729 1.68 -25.45 29.55
CA PHE A 729 1.46 -24.29 28.59
C PHE A 729 2.09 -24.59 27.23
N ALA A 730 1.42 -24.10 26.18
CA ALA A 730 1.93 -24.02 24.83
C ALA A 730 2.42 -22.58 24.54
N SER A 731 3.54 -22.45 23.83
CA SER A 731 4.04 -21.17 23.31
C SER A 731 4.41 -21.31 21.84
N CYS A 732 3.90 -20.43 20.97
CA CYS A 732 4.36 -20.30 19.59
C CYS A 732 5.52 -19.29 19.46
N SER A 733 6.26 -19.33 18.35
CA SER A 733 7.46 -18.51 18.16
C SER A 733 7.85 -18.33 16.69
N ALA A 734 8.51 -17.21 16.39
CA ALA A 734 9.18 -16.92 15.12
C ALA A 734 10.45 -17.78 14.85
N ASP A 735 10.80 -18.73 15.73
CA ASP A 735 11.69 -19.84 15.34
C ASP A 735 10.97 -21.01 14.64
N ARG A 736 9.63 -20.87 14.48
CA ARG A 736 8.69 -21.77 13.79
C ARG A 736 8.29 -23.00 14.62
N THR A 737 8.44 -22.91 15.94
CA THR A 737 8.07 -23.98 16.87
C THR A 737 6.78 -23.70 17.63
N ILE A 738 6.11 -24.78 18.02
CA ILE A 738 5.23 -24.81 19.20
C ILE A 738 5.98 -25.60 20.26
N SER A 739 6.17 -24.97 21.42
CA SER A 739 6.80 -25.59 22.58
C SER A 739 5.75 -25.80 23.67
N ILE A 740 5.72 -27.01 24.22
CA ILE A 740 4.85 -27.46 25.32
C ILE A 740 5.72 -27.67 26.57
N TRP A 741 5.32 -27.13 27.71
CA TRP A 741 6.17 -27.02 28.89
C TRP A 741 5.41 -27.21 30.22
N ASP A 742 6.11 -27.72 31.25
CA ASP A 742 5.60 -27.98 32.60
C ASP A 742 6.51 -27.35 33.67
N ILE A 743 6.00 -26.46 34.55
CA ILE A 743 6.82 -25.75 35.57
C ILE A 743 7.56 -26.73 36.45
N ARG A 744 6.91 -27.85 36.80
CA ARG A 744 7.43 -28.87 37.72
C ARG A 744 8.74 -29.47 37.20
N THR A 745 8.96 -29.40 35.88
CA THR A 745 10.16 -29.89 35.18
C THR A 745 11.25 -28.81 34.99
N GLY A 746 10.94 -27.53 35.20
CA GLY A 746 11.91 -26.42 35.19
C GLY A 746 12.01 -25.63 33.88
N LYS A 747 13.16 -24.97 33.67
CA LYS A 747 13.36 -23.91 32.65
C LYS A 747 13.53 -24.41 31.20
N LYS A 748 12.83 -25.46 30.79
CA LYS A 748 12.88 -26.01 29.42
C LYS A 748 11.52 -26.53 28.99
N PRO A 749 11.18 -26.47 27.68
CA PRO A 749 10.00 -27.15 27.19
C PRO A 749 10.18 -28.67 27.33
N CYS A 750 9.12 -29.35 27.72
CA CYS A 750 9.06 -30.80 27.78
C CYS A 750 9.00 -31.40 26.37
N ILE A 751 8.36 -30.67 25.44
CA ILE A 751 8.20 -31.01 24.04
C ILE A 751 8.38 -29.74 23.21
N SER A 752 9.16 -29.79 22.14
CA SER A 752 9.34 -28.67 21.21
C SER A 752 9.23 -29.20 19.79
N VAL A 753 8.17 -28.80 19.08
CA VAL A 753 7.83 -29.30 17.74
C VAL A 753 8.00 -28.16 16.75
N ARG A 754 8.64 -28.41 15.61
CA ARG A 754 8.58 -27.47 14.48
C ARG A 754 7.20 -27.61 13.84
N ALA A 755 6.30 -26.67 14.16
CA ALA A 755 4.91 -26.78 13.76
C ALA A 755 4.68 -26.41 12.28
N HIS A 756 5.51 -25.52 11.74
CA HIS A 756 5.34 -24.88 10.43
C HIS A 756 6.68 -24.61 9.70
N ASN A 757 6.59 -24.10 8.47
CA ASN A 757 7.74 -23.72 7.65
C ASN A 757 8.08 -22.22 7.71
N ALA A 758 7.08 -21.37 7.91
CA ALA A 758 7.22 -19.97 8.32
C ALA A 758 6.80 -19.77 9.79
N ASP A 759 6.83 -18.51 10.24
CA ASP A 759 6.73 -18.12 11.66
C ASP A 759 5.32 -18.39 12.22
N VAL A 760 5.23 -18.88 13.47
CA VAL A 760 3.94 -19.26 14.07
C VAL A 760 3.40 -18.09 14.88
N ASN A 761 2.45 -17.36 14.29
CA ASN A 761 1.92 -16.10 14.82
C ASN A 761 0.93 -16.33 15.98
N VAL A 762 0.10 -17.37 15.89
CA VAL A 762 -0.98 -17.63 16.85
C VAL A 762 -1.20 -19.13 17.09
N ILE A 763 -1.70 -19.46 18.28
CA ILE A 763 -2.11 -20.81 18.69
C ILE A 763 -3.41 -20.72 19.51
N SER A 764 -4.23 -21.77 19.43
CA SER A 764 -5.40 -21.94 20.30
C SER A 764 -5.51 -23.38 20.75
N TRP A 765 -5.71 -23.57 22.05
CA TRP A 765 -5.88 -24.88 22.67
C TRP A 765 -7.37 -25.19 22.78
N ASN A 766 -7.78 -26.35 22.27
CA ASN A 766 -9.18 -26.76 22.33
C ASN A 766 -9.59 -27.04 23.78
N ARG A 767 -10.57 -26.29 24.29
CA ARG A 767 -11.03 -26.38 25.69
C ARG A 767 -11.92 -27.61 25.96
N LEU A 768 -12.47 -28.22 24.91
CA LEU A 768 -13.38 -29.37 24.98
C LEU A 768 -12.65 -30.68 24.63
N ALA A 769 -11.87 -30.68 23.55
CA ALA A 769 -10.96 -31.77 23.17
C ALA A 769 -9.51 -31.45 23.58
N SER A 770 -9.21 -31.56 24.88
CA SER A 770 -7.97 -31.07 25.52
C SER A 770 -6.64 -31.62 24.97
N CYS A 771 -6.64 -32.62 24.10
CA CYS A 771 -5.46 -33.10 23.39
C CYS A 771 -5.15 -32.32 22.09
N MET A 772 -6.01 -31.42 21.63
CA MET A 772 -5.85 -30.71 20.35
C MET A 772 -5.39 -29.25 20.50
N ILE A 773 -4.39 -28.88 19.69
CA ILE A 773 -3.97 -27.48 19.48
C ILE A 773 -4.10 -27.14 18.00
N ALA A 774 -4.66 -25.96 17.71
CA ALA A 774 -4.64 -25.31 16.40
C ALA A 774 -3.54 -24.24 16.36
N SER A 775 -2.95 -24.01 15.20
CA SER A 775 -1.82 -23.07 15.03
C SER A 775 -1.81 -22.39 13.66
N GLY A 776 -1.70 -21.07 13.65
CA GLY A 776 -1.69 -20.23 12.44
C GLY A 776 -0.29 -19.70 12.10
N CYS A 777 0.02 -19.67 10.81
CA CYS A 777 1.34 -19.37 10.26
C CYS A 777 1.37 -18.05 9.47
N ASP A 778 2.56 -17.45 9.35
CA ASP A 778 2.82 -16.26 8.53
C ASP A 778 2.71 -16.54 7.01
N ASP A 779 2.79 -17.80 6.58
CA ASP A 779 2.56 -18.21 5.19
C ASP A 779 1.07 -18.33 4.80
N GLY A 780 0.15 -18.14 5.75
CA GLY A 780 -1.30 -18.26 5.54
C GLY A 780 -1.86 -19.67 5.74
N SER A 781 -1.01 -20.66 6.04
CA SER A 781 -1.49 -21.98 6.46
C SER A 781 -1.89 -22.01 7.94
N PHE A 782 -2.74 -22.96 8.30
CA PHE A 782 -2.98 -23.33 9.70
C PHE A 782 -3.08 -24.85 9.86
N SER A 783 -2.70 -25.36 11.03
CA SER A 783 -2.66 -26.80 11.29
C SER A 783 -3.14 -27.18 12.69
N ILE A 784 -3.74 -28.37 12.79
CA ILE A 784 -4.22 -28.99 14.03
C ILE A 784 -3.36 -30.21 14.36
N ARG A 785 -2.94 -30.31 15.62
CA ARG A 785 -2.06 -31.36 16.14
C ARG A 785 -2.62 -31.99 17.41
N ASP A 786 -2.56 -33.32 17.50
CA ASP A 786 -2.86 -34.08 18.72
C ASP A 786 -1.57 -34.24 19.54
N LEU A 787 -1.60 -33.74 20.77
CA LEU A 787 -0.45 -33.75 21.68
C LEU A 787 0.00 -35.16 22.08
N ARG A 788 -0.86 -36.17 21.91
CA ARG A 788 -0.57 -37.59 22.18
C ARG A 788 0.29 -38.23 21.09
N LEU A 789 0.25 -37.69 19.86
CA LEU A 789 0.83 -38.29 18.65
C LEU A 789 2.08 -37.55 18.11
N ILE A 790 2.58 -36.55 18.84
CA ILE A 790 3.69 -35.66 18.44
C ILE A 790 4.94 -36.41 17.92
N LYS A 791 5.24 -37.60 18.45
CA LYS A 791 6.50 -38.32 18.15
C LYS A 791 6.64 -38.75 16.70
N ASP A 792 5.52 -38.92 16.00
CA ASP A 792 5.49 -39.46 14.64
C ASP A 792 5.33 -38.36 13.57
N ASP A 793 5.52 -37.08 13.96
CA ASP A 793 5.27 -35.85 13.18
C ASP A 793 3.88 -35.77 12.53
N SER A 794 2.94 -36.54 13.08
CA SER A 794 1.58 -36.63 12.55
C SER A 794 0.77 -35.36 12.78
N LEU A 795 0.08 -34.94 11.72
CA LEU A 795 -0.88 -33.85 11.71
C LEU A 795 -2.29 -34.43 11.74
N VAL A 796 -3.21 -33.80 12.47
CA VAL A 796 -4.64 -34.14 12.40
C VAL A 796 -5.25 -33.53 11.15
N ALA A 797 -4.93 -32.25 10.90
CA ALA A 797 -5.26 -31.56 9.66
C ALA A 797 -4.27 -30.41 9.40
N HIS A 798 -4.12 -30.00 8.14
CA HIS A 798 -3.33 -28.87 7.70
C HIS A 798 -4.01 -28.25 6.47
N PHE A 799 -4.20 -26.93 6.48
CA PHE A 799 -5.00 -26.22 5.50
C PHE A 799 -4.20 -25.04 4.91
N GLU A 800 -4.15 -24.96 3.58
CA GLU A 800 -3.43 -23.93 2.82
C GLU A 800 -4.42 -23.03 2.05
N TYR A 801 -5.37 -22.44 2.78
CA TYR A 801 -6.48 -21.65 2.21
C TYR A 801 -6.19 -20.14 2.12
N HIS A 802 -5.75 -19.53 3.22
CA HIS A 802 -5.50 -18.09 3.28
C HIS A 802 -4.21 -17.72 2.55
N LYS A 803 -4.16 -16.51 1.97
CA LYS A 803 -3.07 -16.07 1.08
C LYS A 803 -2.11 -15.08 1.73
N HIS A 804 -2.34 -14.74 2.99
CA HIS A 804 -1.56 -13.82 3.83
C HIS A 804 -1.54 -14.32 5.29
N PRO A 805 -0.66 -13.80 6.15
CA PRO A 805 -0.50 -14.26 7.54
C PRO A 805 -1.81 -14.47 8.30
N ILE A 806 -1.89 -15.57 9.04
CA ILE A 806 -2.97 -15.80 10.01
C ILE A 806 -2.78 -14.84 11.19
N THR A 807 -3.83 -14.10 11.54
CA THR A 807 -3.83 -13.06 12.58
C THR A 807 -4.51 -13.52 13.87
N SER A 808 -5.53 -14.37 13.78
CA SER A 808 -6.09 -15.10 14.93
C SER A 808 -6.60 -16.48 14.51
N VAL A 809 -6.64 -17.40 15.49
CA VAL A 809 -7.25 -18.72 15.38
C VAL A 809 -7.90 -19.04 16.74
N GLU A 810 -9.14 -19.53 16.74
CA GLU A 810 -9.84 -19.85 17.99
C GLU A 810 -10.83 -21.00 17.83
N TRP A 811 -10.72 -22.01 18.69
CA TRP A 811 -11.70 -23.08 18.83
C TRP A 811 -13.02 -22.55 19.41
N SER A 812 -14.14 -23.07 18.91
CA SER A 812 -15.45 -22.78 19.51
C SER A 812 -15.46 -23.21 20.97
N PRO A 813 -15.91 -22.35 21.91
CA PRO A 813 -16.09 -22.73 23.31
C PRO A 813 -17.33 -23.63 23.51
N HIS A 814 -18.14 -23.83 22.47
CA HIS A 814 -19.38 -24.60 22.51
C HIS A 814 -19.29 -25.95 21.78
N GLU A 815 -18.43 -26.09 20.76
CA GLU A 815 -18.37 -27.27 19.88
C GLU A 815 -16.92 -27.76 19.66
N PRO A 816 -16.54 -29.00 20.05
CA PRO A 816 -15.15 -29.47 20.03
C PRO A 816 -14.52 -29.57 18.63
N SER A 817 -15.28 -29.70 17.55
CA SER A 817 -14.74 -29.86 16.20
C SER A 817 -14.60 -28.54 15.42
N THR A 818 -15.21 -27.46 15.91
CA THR A 818 -15.32 -26.19 15.19
C THR A 818 -14.24 -25.18 15.59
N LEU A 819 -13.64 -24.48 14.62
CA LEU A 819 -12.74 -23.36 14.85
C LEU A 819 -12.97 -22.20 13.86
N ALA A 820 -12.63 -20.98 14.29
CA ALA A 820 -12.60 -19.79 13.44
C ALA A 820 -11.15 -19.33 13.23
N VAL A 821 -10.87 -18.75 12.06
CA VAL A 821 -9.55 -18.26 11.63
C VAL A 821 -9.72 -16.89 10.98
N SER A 822 -8.85 -15.92 11.29
CA SER A 822 -8.73 -14.66 10.53
C SER A 822 -7.36 -14.51 9.93
N SER A 823 -7.29 -13.85 8.78
CA SER A 823 -6.05 -13.54 8.07
C SER A 823 -5.98 -12.07 7.66
N ALA A 824 -4.76 -11.59 7.47
CA ALA A 824 -4.48 -10.32 6.80
C ALA A 824 -4.99 -10.28 5.35
N ASP A 825 -5.46 -11.40 4.76
CA ASP A 825 -6.13 -11.45 3.44
C ASP A 825 -7.58 -10.92 3.44
N HIS A 826 -8.02 -10.33 4.54
CA HIS A 826 -9.33 -9.66 4.70
C HIS A 826 -10.51 -10.65 4.81
N GLN A 827 -10.22 -11.91 5.15
CA GLN A 827 -11.21 -12.95 5.36
C GLN A 827 -11.20 -13.45 6.81
N LEU A 828 -12.39 -13.76 7.33
CA LEU A 828 -12.60 -14.62 8.49
C LEU A 828 -13.29 -15.90 8.02
N THR A 829 -12.69 -17.05 8.28
CA THR A 829 -13.22 -18.36 7.89
C THR A 829 -13.60 -19.17 9.11
N ILE A 830 -14.59 -20.05 8.96
CA ILE A 830 -15.06 -20.96 10.01
C ILE A 830 -15.02 -22.37 9.47
N TRP A 831 -14.51 -23.29 10.28
CA TRP A 831 -14.15 -24.65 9.90
C TRP A 831 -14.75 -25.64 10.89
N ASP A 832 -15.26 -26.76 10.39
CA ASP A 832 -15.63 -27.91 11.20
C ASP A 832 -14.85 -29.15 10.75
N LEU A 833 -14.10 -29.73 11.68
CA LEU A 833 -13.29 -30.92 11.47
C LEU A 833 -14.09 -32.23 11.57
N SER A 834 -15.39 -32.17 11.87
CA SER A 834 -16.29 -33.33 11.82
C SER A 834 -16.70 -33.71 10.39
N LEU A 835 -16.60 -32.76 9.46
CA LEU A 835 -17.05 -32.92 8.08
C LEU A 835 -16.06 -33.74 7.24
N GLU A 836 -16.50 -34.90 6.76
CA GLU A 836 -15.81 -35.70 5.74
C GLU A 836 -16.43 -35.45 4.35
N LYS A 837 -15.77 -35.94 3.29
CA LYS A 837 -16.20 -35.71 1.90
C LYS A 837 -17.11 -36.84 1.42
N ASP A 838 -18.42 -36.74 1.68
CA ASP A 838 -19.39 -37.62 1.03
C ASP A 838 -19.45 -37.29 -0.48
N ALA A 839 -19.17 -38.28 -1.32
CA ALA A 839 -19.09 -38.10 -2.77
C ALA A 839 -20.46 -38.21 -3.46
N GLU A 840 -21.47 -38.80 -2.82
CA GLU A 840 -22.82 -38.94 -3.36
C GLU A 840 -23.65 -37.68 -3.04
N GLU A 841 -23.60 -37.17 -1.80
CA GLU A 841 -24.22 -35.88 -1.47
C GLU A 841 -23.57 -34.71 -2.23
N GLU A 842 -22.24 -34.67 -2.35
CA GLU A 842 -21.56 -33.64 -3.15
C GLU A 842 -21.91 -33.75 -4.66
N ALA A 843 -22.27 -34.95 -5.15
CA ALA A 843 -22.76 -35.13 -6.52
C ALA A 843 -24.21 -34.64 -6.68
N GLU A 844 -25.11 -34.95 -5.73
CA GLU A 844 -26.48 -34.43 -5.73
C GLU A 844 -26.53 -32.91 -5.56
N PHE A 845 -25.77 -32.35 -4.62
CA PHE A 845 -25.71 -30.91 -4.40
C PHE A 845 -25.18 -30.17 -5.63
N ARG A 846 -24.13 -30.69 -6.30
CA ARG A 846 -23.67 -30.14 -7.59
C ARG A 846 -24.68 -30.34 -8.72
N ALA A 847 -25.50 -31.40 -8.70
CA ALA A 847 -26.59 -31.56 -9.66
C ALA A 847 -27.69 -30.51 -9.48
N ARG A 848 -28.03 -30.15 -8.23
CA ARG A 848 -28.99 -29.09 -7.89
C ARG A 848 -28.43 -27.67 -8.14
N MET A 849 -27.17 -27.41 -7.77
CA MET A 849 -26.54 -26.08 -7.88
C MET A 849 -26.08 -25.68 -9.29
N ARG A 850 -25.99 -26.64 -10.23
CA ARG A 850 -25.59 -26.38 -11.63
C ARG A 850 -26.49 -25.42 -12.40
N GLU A 851 -27.69 -25.11 -11.89
CA GLU A 851 -28.56 -24.08 -12.47
C GLU A 851 -28.30 -22.65 -11.94
N GLN A 852 -27.47 -22.48 -10.89
CA GLN A 852 -27.32 -21.19 -10.19
C GLN A 852 -25.88 -20.70 -9.99
N ALA A 853 -24.88 -21.56 -9.74
CA ALA A 853 -23.47 -21.14 -9.65
C ALA A 853 -22.45 -22.28 -9.88
N ASP A 854 -21.38 -21.99 -10.62
CA ASP A 854 -20.16 -22.83 -10.66
C ASP A 854 -19.36 -22.62 -9.37
N ALA A 855 -19.36 -23.58 -8.44
CA ALA A 855 -18.51 -23.53 -7.25
C ALA A 855 -17.03 -23.82 -7.61
N PRO A 856 -16.03 -23.21 -6.95
CA PRO A 856 -14.61 -23.51 -7.20
C PRO A 856 -14.28 -24.97 -6.88
N GLU A 857 -13.56 -25.66 -7.78
CA GLU A 857 -13.35 -27.12 -7.71
C GLU A 857 -12.46 -27.59 -6.53
N ASP A 858 -11.65 -26.69 -5.94
CA ASP A 858 -10.65 -26.98 -4.91
C ASP A 858 -11.05 -26.52 -3.48
N LEU A 859 -12.33 -26.30 -3.17
CA LEU A 859 -12.74 -25.96 -1.80
C LEU A 859 -12.66 -27.18 -0.85
N PRO A 860 -11.99 -27.08 0.31
CA PRO A 860 -11.95 -28.15 1.31
C PRO A 860 -13.32 -28.29 2.01
N PRO A 861 -13.84 -29.52 2.21
CA PRO A 861 -15.20 -29.73 2.73
C PRO A 861 -15.37 -29.30 4.20
N GLN A 862 -14.29 -29.14 4.96
CA GLN A 862 -14.32 -28.63 6.33
C GLN A 862 -14.62 -27.12 6.41
N LEU A 863 -14.60 -26.36 5.30
CA LEU A 863 -14.86 -24.93 5.29
C LEU A 863 -16.37 -24.63 5.33
N LEU A 864 -16.90 -24.35 6.53
CA LEU A 864 -18.31 -24.03 6.75
C LEU A 864 -18.71 -22.62 6.29
N PHE A 865 -17.84 -21.62 6.47
CA PHE A 865 -18.22 -20.22 6.24
C PHE A 865 -17.04 -19.32 5.88
N VAL A 866 -17.32 -18.28 5.09
CA VAL A 866 -16.37 -17.22 4.73
C VAL A 866 -17.04 -15.86 4.94
N HIS A 867 -16.65 -15.16 6.00
CA HIS A 867 -16.99 -13.75 6.22
C HIS A 867 -15.97 -12.85 5.55
N GLN A 868 -16.47 -11.82 4.84
CA GLN A 868 -15.68 -10.74 4.25
C GLN A 868 -16.43 -9.41 4.42
N GLY A 869 -15.69 -8.30 4.28
CA GLY A 869 -16.24 -6.94 4.39
C GLY A 869 -15.48 -6.02 5.35
N GLN A 870 -14.57 -6.59 6.17
CA GLN A 870 -13.60 -5.84 6.97
C GLN A 870 -12.24 -5.80 6.28
N LYS A 871 -11.45 -4.75 6.52
CA LYS A 871 -10.10 -4.59 5.97
C LYS A 871 -9.05 -4.83 7.05
N ASP A 872 -8.12 -5.75 6.78
CA ASP A 872 -6.97 -6.02 7.64
C ASP A 872 -7.36 -6.43 9.09
N LEU A 873 -8.01 -7.60 9.21
CA LEU A 873 -8.47 -8.18 10.49
C LEU A 873 -7.30 -8.49 11.42
N LYS A 874 -7.40 -8.10 12.69
CA LYS A 874 -6.35 -8.26 13.71
C LYS A 874 -6.63 -9.39 14.68
N GLU A 875 -7.85 -9.47 15.20
CA GLU A 875 -8.24 -10.48 16.19
C GLU A 875 -9.73 -10.84 16.03
N LEU A 876 -10.06 -12.09 16.32
CA LEU A 876 -11.43 -12.60 16.47
C LEU A 876 -11.57 -13.29 17.83
N HIS A 877 -12.79 -13.35 18.34
CA HIS A 877 -13.19 -14.15 19.51
C HIS A 877 -14.60 -14.72 19.31
N TRP A 878 -14.85 -15.94 19.78
CA TRP A 878 -16.20 -16.47 19.95
C TRP A 878 -16.85 -15.88 21.22
N HIS A 879 -18.17 -15.63 21.18
CA HIS A 879 -18.86 -15.19 22.38
C HIS A 879 -19.04 -16.37 23.37
N PRO A 880 -18.46 -16.33 24.58
CA PRO A 880 -18.42 -17.48 25.49
C PRO A 880 -19.79 -17.85 26.09
N GLN A 881 -20.80 -16.99 25.89
CA GLN A 881 -22.16 -17.16 26.44
C GLN A 881 -23.28 -17.06 25.39
N ILE A 882 -22.96 -16.85 24.12
CA ILE A 882 -23.93 -16.76 23.02
C ILE A 882 -23.43 -17.67 21.89
N PRO A 883 -24.02 -18.86 21.69
CA PRO A 883 -23.56 -19.77 20.65
C PRO A 883 -23.65 -19.17 19.25
N SER A 884 -22.72 -19.59 18.39
CA SER A 884 -22.56 -19.13 17.00
C SER A 884 -22.22 -17.65 16.80
N MET A 885 -22.14 -16.83 17.86
CA MET A 885 -21.72 -15.43 17.76
C MET A 885 -20.20 -15.29 17.76
N ILE A 886 -19.68 -14.60 16.75
CA ILE A 886 -18.28 -14.21 16.62
C ILE A 886 -18.21 -12.67 16.59
N ILE A 887 -17.15 -12.13 17.19
CA ILE A 887 -16.77 -10.74 17.08
C ILE A 887 -15.37 -10.67 16.45
N SER A 888 -15.12 -9.68 15.60
CA SER A 888 -13.85 -9.51 14.90
C SER A 888 -13.45 -8.04 14.79
N THR A 889 -12.20 -7.71 15.14
CA THR A 889 -11.63 -6.35 15.02
C THR A 889 -10.70 -6.25 13.81
N ALA A 890 -10.73 -5.11 13.14
CA ALA A 890 -10.03 -4.82 11.90
C ALA A 890 -9.66 -3.33 11.81
N ALA A 891 -8.97 -2.92 10.74
CA ALA A 891 -8.56 -1.52 10.55
C ALA A 891 -9.73 -0.55 10.34
N ASP A 892 -10.90 -1.02 9.91
CA ASP A 892 -12.14 -0.24 9.75
C ASP A 892 -13.09 -0.31 10.96
N GLY A 893 -12.83 -1.19 11.94
CA GLY A 893 -13.60 -1.31 13.18
C GLY A 893 -13.95 -2.76 13.53
N PHE A 894 -15.06 -2.92 14.24
CA PHE A 894 -15.54 -4.22 14.71
C PHE A 894 -16.73 -4.71 13.88
N ASN A 895 -16.81 -6.02 13.64
CA ASN A 895 -18.04 -6.70 13.25
C ASN A 895 -18.51 -7.63 14.36
N MET A 896 -19.83 -7.73 14.53
CA MET A 896 -20.52 -8.78 15.25
C MET A 896 -21.33 -9.60 14.26
N LEU A 897 -21.10 -10.90 14.20
CA LEU A 897 -21.73 -11.79 13.23
C LEU A 897 -22.22 -13.09 13.86
N MET A 898 -23.32 -13.61 13.32
CA MET A 898 -23.80 -14.97 13.51
C MET A 898 -24.16 -15.52 12.13
N PRO A 899 -23.41 -16.51 11.59
CA PRO A 899 -23.76 -17.19 10.35
C PRO A 899 -25.13 -17.87 10.45
N SER A 900 -25.80 -18.07 9.31
CA SER A 900 -27.08 -18.78 9.27
C SER A 900 -26.95 -20.30 9.25
N ASN A 901 -25.78 -20.84 8.88
CA ASN A 901 -25.52 -22.27 8.67
C ASN A 901 -24.68 -22.92 9.77
N ILE A 902 -24.49 -22.24 10.91
CA ILE A 902 -23.75 -22.78 12.07
C ILE A 902 -24.73 -22.85 13.24
N ASP A 903 -25.53 -23.89 13.26
CA ASP A 903 -26.37 -24.25 14.41
C ASP A 903 -25.61 -25.17 15.35
N THR A 904 -25.15 -24.63 16.47
CA THR A 904 -24.78 -25.45 17.63
C THR A 904 -26.06 -26.12 18.14
N THR A 905 -26.32 -27.36 17.72
CA THR A 905 -27.42 -28.16 18.25
C THR A 905 -27.13 -28.46 19.72
N ILE A 906 -27.73 -27.68 20.61
CA ILE A 906 -27.81 -28.03 22.02
C ILE A 906 -28.71 -29.27 22.07
N ARG A 907 -28.10 -30.46 22.03
CA ARG A 907 -28.78 -31.70 22.38
C ARG A 907 -29.31 -31.50 23.79
N GLU A 908 -30.63 -31.57 23.96
CA GLU A 908 -31.22 -31.61 25.29
C GLU A 908 -30.60 -32.80 26.03
N ALA A 909 -29.95 -32.51 27.15
CA ALA A 909 -29.34 -33.55 27.95
C ALA A 909 -30.46 -34.28 28.71
N ASP A 910 -30.66 -35.56 28.39
CA ASP A 910 -31.48 -36.47 29.18
C ASP A 910 -31.06 -36.43 30.67
N ALA A 911 -32.06 -36.56 31.56
CA ALA A 911 -32.00 -36.22 32.98
C ALA A 911 -31.22 -37.20 33.89
#